data_AF-A0A221UTC5-F1
#
_entry.id   AF-A0A221UTC5-F1
#
_cell.length_a   1.000
_cell.length_b   1.000
_cell.length_c   1.000
_cell.angle_alpha   90.00
_cell.angle_beta   90.00
_cell.angle_gamma   90.00
#
_symmetry.space_group_name_H-M   'P 1'
#
loop_
_entity.id
_entity.type
_entity.pdbx_description
1 polymer ?
#
loop_
_entity_poly.entity_id
_entity_poly.type
_entity_poly.pdbx_seq_one_letter_code
_entity_poly.pdbx_strand_id
1 'polypeptide(L)'
;MKKGFYAYGSQPSFIGEVVEESVNEINQGGLCQVFTWKSMNVTGRVLINKILEDINNCDFFCADLTGLNDNVLFEVGYAIAIGKPIWLSLDTTHTESFRRFKELNFFSNIGYCNHTNSRQLSDGFLVDRPFENHIPVLQDLIEEYQTGKKDTAILFLKSHIDTNYSQQIIKKAGTFKLPLLIDDPAETKIQPLNWYLENMFKAPALISQFSSQQRTGHQLHNSKCSFLSGLGLGFNKELLMVAEEPYEVPVDFKGYLNTYFDSNSCKEAITPFMIGLKDQIAELMFKSQLVKAKSKEKSKLQKISFGEFIAEHESNTIHDYYVEVAHLDRLIKQENNIIIGRKGAGKTATLYYLYEEFSADKRNHVCLIKPINFEFDGLVALIENSKNDFESGYLIESIWKFLILTELARSAYLKIKEKPDYALTVDEKEFAKFIFSKNDYFIADLSTRLEEQLDTLLSIESELSQKEFKHKISEKLHDGIISDMLRLLAKIFHRKNKVVLLIDNLDKSWKKNSKLNVLSKYILGILGVSGRIVRDLNYHLDSKSKVSFHLTLFLRSDIFKYVQNQAREPDKIEYQRISWNDPIVFFRIIEQRFLELNDEEELSEDLWDKYIAKSVNGQPIQEFILDNIYPRPRDLIYLFQRSKDLAVQRSHIMIEEQDVVDALKDYSNWIFTSVLVENGVSQKQMEDFMYNLIGENQIISLQSIKGLMQDSSISVIDEDLEYFINHLVDLSVIGREIRPNEFVFNYDFTQDKKNLILSKKLNTERYKIHNALAPYLECL
;
A
#
# COMPACT_ATOMS: atom_id res chain seq x y z
N MET A 1 -30.37 -8.35 35.81
CA MET A 1 -29.99 -9.36 34.81
C MET A 1 -29.17 -8.65 33.74
N LYS A 2 -27.99 -9.16 33.41
CA LYS A 2 -27.12 -8.60 32.36
C LYS A 2 -27.77 -8.77 31.00
N LYS A 3 -27.62 -7.78 30.12
CA LYS A 3 -28.20 -7.77 28.77
C LYS A 3 -27.12 -7.90 27.70
N GLY A 4 -27.25 -8.89 26.82
CA GLY A 4 -26.41 -9.08 25.65
C GLY A 4 -27.13 -8.69 24.37
N PHE A 5 -26.40 -8.18 23.39
CA PHE A 5 -26.88 -8.03 22.02
C PHE A 5 -26.11 -8.97 21.10
N TYR A 6 -26.80 -9.81 20.34
CA TYR A 6 -26.21 -10.81 19.44
C TYR A 6 -26.45 -10.43 17.97
N ALA A 7 -25.37 -10.08 17.29
CA ALA A 7 -25.32 -9.78 15.87
C ALA A 7 -25.01 -11.02 15.02
N TYR A 8 -25.68 -11.19 13.89
CA TYR A 8 -25.39 -12.28 12.95
C TYR A 8 -25.89 -11.93 11.53
N GLY A 9 -25.23 -12.49 10.52
CA GLY A 9 -25.55 -12.24 9.12
C GLY A 9 -26.80 -13.01 8.65
N SER A 10 -27.54 -12.45 7.70
CA SER A 10 -28.62 -13.17 7.00
C SER A 10 -28.12 -14.24 6.05
N GLN A 11 -26.83 -14.20 5.71
CA GLN A 11 -26.13 -15.17 4.88
C GLN A 11 -24.84 -15.60 5.57
N PRO A 12 -24.55 -16.90 5.67
CA PRO A 12 -25.37 -18.03 5.22
C PRO A 12 -26.69 -18.17 5.99
N SER A 13 -27.78 -18.57 5.31
CA SER A 13 -29.13 -18.56 5.89
C SER A 13 -29.30 -19.45 7.13
N PHE A 14 -28.52 -20.53 7.25
CA PHE A 14 -28.60 -21.47 8.37
C PHE A 14 -28.14 -20.85 9.71
N ILE A 15 -27.25 -19.85 9.68
CA ILE A 15 -26.73 -19.20 10.88
C ILE A 15 -27.85 -18.52 11.66
N GLY A 16 -28.82 -17.93 10.95
CA GLY A 16 -29.97 -17.30 11.61
C GLY A 16 -30.89 -18.27 12.35
N GLU A 17 -30.88 -19.56 12.01
CA GLU A 17 -31.61 -20.59 12.76
C GLU A 17 -30.79 -21.02 13.99
N VAL A 18 -29.50 -21.33 13.77
CA VAL A 18 -28.54 -21.72 14.82
C VAL A 18 -28.48 -20.68 15.94
N VAL A 19 -28.31 -19.40 15.61
CA VAL A 19 -28.19 -18.32 16.59
C VAL A 19 -29.50 -18.10 17.35
N GLU A 20 -30.65 -18.07 16.67
CA GLU A 20 -31.94 -17.82 17.32
C GLU A 20 -32.35 -18.98 18.25
N GLU A 21 -32.10 -20.23 17.87
CA GLU A 21 -32.31 -21.38 18.75
C GLU A 21 -31.41 -21.29 20.00
N SER A 22 -30.12 -20.98 19.81
CA SER A 22 -29.16 -20.83 20.90
C SER A 22 -29.54 -19.70 21.86
N VAL A 23 -29.96 -18.54 21.34
CA VAL A 23 -30.41 -17.40 22.14
C VAL A 23 -31.65 -17.75 22.96
N ASN A 24 -32.58 -18.53 22.40
CA ASN A 24 -33.74 -19.03 23.15
C ASN A 24 -33.32 -19.96 24.29
N GLU A 25 -32.39 -20.88 24.05
CA GLU A 25 -31.85 -21.77 25.10
C GLU A 25 -31.14 -21.00 26.21
N ILE A 26 -30.26 -20.05 25.85
CA ILE A 26 -29.52 -19.20 26.81
C ILE A 26 -30.50 -18.40 27.67
N ASN A 27 -31.53 -17.79 27.06
CA ASN A 27 -32.53 -17.01 27.76
C ASN A 27 -33.40 -17.86 28.71
N GLN A 28 -33.71 -19.10 28.33
CA GLN A 28 -34.41 -20.05 29.21
C GLN A 28 -33.59 -20.42 30.45
N GLY A 29 -32.25 -20.41 30.34
CA GLY A 29 -31.34 -20.63 31.46
C GLY A 29 -31.37 -19.53 32.53
N GLY A 30 -31.85 -18.32 32.20
CA GLY A 30 -32.12 -17.24 33.17
C GLY A 30 -30.89 -16.52 33.76
N LEU A 31 -29.67 -16.85 33.30
CA LEU A 31 -28.42 -16.22 33.78
C LEU A 31 -28.24 -14.79 33.24
N CYS A 32 -28.64 -14.56 31.99
CA CYS A 32 -28.61 -13.27 31.32
C CYS A 32 -29.77 -13.15 30.34
N GLN A 33 -29.92 -11.97 29.72
CA GLN A 33 -30.88 -11.75 28.65
C GLN A 33 -30.16 -11.38 27.36
N VAL A 34 -30.24 -12.21 26.33
CA VAL A 34 -29.65 -11.95 25.02
C VAL A 34 -30.76 -11.60 24.03
N PHE A 35 -30.54 -10.54 23.26
CA PHE A 35 -31.46 -10.05 22.24
C PHE A 35 -30.77 -10.03 20.88
N THR A 36 -31.54 -10.24 19.82
CA THR A 36 -31.06 -10.17 18.43
C THR A 36 -31.71 -9.01 17.69
N TRP A 37 -31.20 -8.65 16.51
CA TRP A 37 -31.79 -7.62 15.66
C TRP A 37 -33.25 -7.95 15.26
N LYS A 38 -33.66 -9.23 15.22
CA LYS A 38 -35.06 -9.62 14.96
C LYS A 38 -36.03 -9.21 16.08
N SER A 39 -35.52 -9.01 17.29
CA SER A 39 -36.31 -8.60 18.45
C SER A 39 -36.43 -7.07 18.60
N MET A 40 -35.81 -6.28 17.71
CA MET A 40 -35.81 -4.82 17.79
C MET A 40 -37.17 -4.21 17.41
N ASN A 41 -37.60 -3.22 18.20
CA ASN A 41 -38.75 -2.39 17.84
C ASN A 41 -38.30 -1.24 16.91
N VAL A 42 -38.47 -1.44 15.61
CA VAL A 42 -37.99 -0.54 14.55
C VAL A 42 -39.05 0.41 14.00
N THR A 43 -40.29 0.36 14.50
CA THR A 43 -41.39 1.18 13.97
C THR A 43 -41.11 2.68 14.13
N GLY A 44 -40.98 3.39 13.00
CA GLY A 44 -40.78 4.84 12.95
C GLY A 44 -39.35 5.32 13.29
N ARG A 45 -38.37 4.42 13.40
CA ARG A 45 -36.97 4.75 13.70
C ARG A 45 -36.04 4.40 12.53
N VAL A 46 -34.94 5.13 12.40
CA VAL A 46 -33.85 4.78 11.48
C VAL A 46 -33.10 3.58 12.06
N LEU A 47 -32.99 2.48 11.30
CA LEU A 47 -32.49 1.18 11.80
C LEU A 47 -31.10 1.29 12.44
N ILE A 48 -30.13 1.93 11.75
CA ILE A 48 -28.77 2.07 12.26
C ILE A 48 -28.73 2.77 13.62
N ASN A 49 -29.48 3.86 13.80
CA ASN A 49 -29.51 4.57 15.08
C ASN A 49 -30.05 3.68 16.21
N LYS A 50 -31.00 2.78 15.89
CA LYS A 50 -31.55 1.84 16.86
C LYS A 50 -30.54 0.73 17.20
N ILE A 51 -29.84 0.20 16.21
CA ILE A 51 -28.77 -0.80 16.43
C ILE A 51 -27.67 -0.22 17.30
N LEU A 52 -27.16 0.98 16.97
CA LEU A 52 -26.13 1.65 17.78
C LEU A 52 -26.65 1.97 19.19
N GLU A 53 -27.92 2.37 19.34
CA GLU A 53 -28.56 2.55 20.66
C GLU A 53 -28.59 1.23 21.46
N ASP A 54 -28.92 0.11 20.83
CA ASP A 54 -28.98 -1.20 21.49
C ASP A 54 -27.58 -1.72 21.86
N ILE A 55 -26.57 -1.51 21.00
CA ILE A 55 -25.16 -1.79 21.33
C ILE A 55 -24.70 -0.91 22.50
N ASN A 56 -25.04 0.39 22.51
CA ASN A 56 -24.69 1.27 23.62
C ASN A 56 -25.35 0.83 24.94
N ASN A 57 -26.57 0.31 24.89
CA ASN A 57 -27.35 -0.07 26.07
C ASN A 57 -27.12 -1.51 26.55
N CYS A 58 -26.44 -2.36 25.78
CA CYS A 58 -26.10 -3.71 26.23
C CYS A 58 -24.90 -3.71 27.20
N ASP A 59 -24.82 -4.73 28.05
CA ASP A 59 -23.68 -4.96 28.94
C ASP A 59 -22.52 -5.67 28.23
N PHE A 60 -22.83 -6.52 27.24
CA PHE A 60 -21.86 -7.25 26.42
C PHE A 60 -22.41 -7.45 24.99
N PHE A 61 -21.51 -7.61 24.03
CA PHE A 61 -21.83 -7.77 22.61
C PHE A 61 -21.39 -9.13 22.11
N CYS A 62 -22.25 -9.82 21.36
CA CYS A 62 -21.97 -11.11 20.75
C CYS A 62 -22.08 -10.98 19.23
N ALA A 63 -21.23 -11.67 18.49
CA ALA A 63 -21.33 -11.70 17.03
C ALA A 63 -20.93 -13.04 16.42
N ASP A 64 -21.73 -13.50 15.46
CA ASP A 64 -21.33 -14.58 14.58
C ASP A 64 -20.65 -14.05 13.31
N LEU A 65 -19.42 -14.49 13.09
CA LEU A 65 -18.58 -14.06 11.97
C LEU A 65 -18.68 -14.96 10.74
N THR A 66 -19.52 -16.00 10.77
CA THR A 66 -19.76 -16.85 9.60
C THR A 66 -20.41 -16.03 8.49
N GLY A 67 -19.87 -16.14 7.28
CA GLY A 67 -20.22 -15.30 6.13
C GLY A 67 -19.44 -13.98 6.03
N LEU A 68 -18.84 -13.50 7.13
CA LEU A 68 -18.23 -12.17 7.24
C LEU A 68 -19.14 -11.09 6.66
N ASN A 69 -20.33 -10.99 7.24
CA ASN A 69 -21.32 -10.00 6.84
C ASN A 69 -20.86 -8.58 7.19
N ASP A 70 -20.96 -7.68 6.22
CA ASP A 70 -20.50 -6.29 6.34
C ASP A 70 -21.19 -5.52 7.47
N ASN A 71 -22.50 -5.73 7.72
CA ASN A 71 -23.21 -5.10 8.84
C ASN A 71 -22.67 -5.60 10.18
N VAL A 72 -22.56 -6.92 10.34
CA VAL A 72 -22.04 -7.52 11.58
C VAL A 72 -20.63 -7.02 11.86
N LEU A 73 -19.77 -6.94 10.84
CA LEU A 73 -18.42 -6.43 10.99
C LEU A 73 -18.39 -4.95 11.41
N PHE A 74 -19.28 -4.12 10.85
CA PHE A 74 -19.45 -2.73 11.29
C PHE A 74 -19.88 -2.65 12.76
N GLU A 75 -20.85 -3.47 13.19
CA GLU A 75 -21.32 -3.53 14.57
C GLU A 75 -20.23 -4.01 15.54
N VAL A 76 -19.45 -5.03 15.15
CA VAL A 76 -18.28 -5.50 15.92
C VAL A 76 -17.26 -4.38 16.08
N GLY A 77 -16.92 -3.67 14.99
CA GLY A 77 -16.00 -2.54 15.03
C GLY A 77 -16.50 -1.44 15.97
N TYR A 78 -17.78 -1.08 15.89
CA TYR A 78 -18.39 -0.07 16.76
C TYR A 78 -18.38 -0.50 18.23
N ALA A 79 -18.76 -1.74 18.53
CA ALA A 79 -18.78 -2.30 19.88
C ALA A 79 -17.39 -2.32 20.52
N ILE A 80 -16.35 -2.70 19.75
CA ILE A 80 -14.95 -2.63 20.18
C ILE A 80 -14.57 -1.19 20.52
N ALA A 81 -14.84 -0.23 19.62
CA ALA A 81 -14.42 1.15 19.80
C ALA A 81 -15.04 1.84 21.02
N ILE A 82 -16.29 1.54 21.37
CA ILE A 82 -16.93 2.08 22.57
C ILE A 82 -16.62 1.28 23.86
N GLY A 83 -15.77 0.26 23.76
CA GLY A 83 -15.28 -0.52 24.89
C GLY A 83 -16.28 -1.55 25.44
N LYS A 84 -17.09 -2.19 24.58
CA LYS A 84 -17.93 -3.32 25.02
C LYS A 84 -17.08 -4.61 25.15
N PRO A 85 -17.33 -5.44 26.18
CA PRO A 85 -16.89 -6.84 26.15
C PRO A 85 -17.52 -7.53 24.94
N ILE A 86 -16.71 -8.22 24.14
CA ILE A 86 -17.16 -8.93 22.93
C ILE A 86 -17.02 -10.45 23.11
N TRP A 87 -17.92 -11.21 22.48
CA TRP A 87 -17.82 -12.65 22.33
C TRP A 87 -18.11 -13.03 20.88
N LEU A 88 -17.18 -13.74 20.24
CA LEU A 88 -17.24 -14.04 18.82
C LEU A 88 -17.48 -15.53 18.59
N SER A 89 -18.27 -15.86 17.59
CA SER A 89 -18.50 -17.24 17.14
C SER A 89 -18.23 -17.39 15.65
N LEU A 90 -17.81 -18.58 15.21
CA LEU A 90 -17.52 -18.88 13.81
C LEU A 90 -17.71 -20.37 13.50
N ASP A 91 -18.39 -20.69 12.40
CA ASP A 91 -18.36 -22.04 11.83
C ASP A 91 -17.14 -22.20 10.92
N THR A 92 -16.10 -22.86 11.43
CA THR A 92 -14.85 -23.12 10.69
C THR A 92 -15.00 -24.15 9.58
N THR A 93 -16.11 -24.89 9.53
CA THR A 93 -16.39 -25.87 8.48
C THR A 93 -16.99 -25.23 7.22
N HIS A 94 -17.52 -24.01 7.34
CA HIS A 94 -17.92 -23.20 6.19
C HIS A 94 -16.67 -22.60 5.51
N THR A 95 -16.09 -23.40 4.60
CA THR A 95 -14.76 -23.20 4.00
C THR A 95 -14.51 -21.79 3.47
N GLU A 96 -15.44 -21.22 2.71
CA GLU A 96 -15.30 -19.87 2.15
C GLU A 96 -15.27 -18.78 3.23
N SER A 97 -16.04 -18.94 4.31
CA SER A 97 -16.02 -17.97 5.42
C SER A 97 -14.75 -18.07 6.22
N PHE A 98 -14.29 -19.29 6.51
CA PHE A 98 -13.05 -19.50 7.25
C PHE A 98 -11.83 -19.01 6.46
N ARG A 99 -11.81 -19.25 5.13
CA ARG A 99 -10.80 -18.71 4.23
C ARG A 99 -10.76 -17.18 4.30
N ARG A 100 -11.90 -16.51 4.10
CA ARG A 100 -11.98 -15.04 4.17
C ARG A 100 -11.64 -14.49 5.57
N PHE A 101 -11.95 -15.23 6.63
CA PHE A 101 -11.60 -14.86 8.01
C PHE A 101 -10.09 -14.87 8.22
N LYS A 102 -9.40 -15.92 7.75
CA LYS A 102 -7.93 -15.99 7.74
C LYS A 102 -7.30 -14.88 6.88
N GLU A 103 -7.88 -14.59 5.72
CA GLU A 103 -7.38 -13.50 4.85
C GLU A 103 -7.54 -12.11 5.47
N LEU A 104 -8.66 -11.85 6.19
CA LEU A 104 -8.89 -10.57 6.87
C LEU A 104 -7.91 -10.35 8.03
N ASN A 105 -7.56 -11.42 8.74
CA ASN A 105 -6.55 -11.46 9.81
C ASN A 105 -6.71 -10.45 10.97
N PHE A 106 -7.85 -9.76 11.10
CA PHE A 106 -8.11 -8.83 12.21
C PHE A 106 -8.39 -9.54 13.55
N PHE A 107 -8.90 -10.76 13.47
CA PHE A 107 -9.37 -11.52 14.62
C PHE A 107 -8.47 -12.71 14.96
N SER A 108 -7.28 -12.82 14.35
CA SER A 108 -6.37 -13.96 14.58
C SER A 108 -5.92 -14.10 16.03
N ASN A 109 -5.82 -12.98 16.75
CA ASN A 109 -5.46 -12.94 18.16
C ASN A 109 -6.67 -12.79 19.10
N ILE A 110 -7.90 -12.84 18.57
CA ILE A 110 -9.12 -12.74 19.37
C ILE A 110 -9.76 -14.13 19.40
N GLY A 111 -9.91 -14.70 20.60
CA GLY A 111 -10.57 -15.98 20.78
C GLY A 111 -12.00 -15.96 20.25
N TYR A 112 -12.42 -17.05 19.61
CA TYR A 112 -13.77 -17.24 19.11
C TYR A 112 -14.26 -18.66 19.39
N CYS A 113 -15.57 -18.80 19.58
CA CYS A 113 -16.23 -20.09 19.80
C CYS A 113 -16.53 -20.77 18.45
N ASN A 114 -15.95 -21.95 18.24
CA ASN A 114 -16.29 -22.81 17.11
C ASN A 114 -17.66 -23.45 17.31
N HIS A 115 -18.46 -23.50 16.25
CA HIS A 115 -19.74 -24.20 16.27
C HIS A 115 -20.11 -24.73 14.88
N THR A 116 -21.00 -25.73 14.88
CA THR A 116 -21.66 -26.27 13.67
C THR A 116 -23.17 -26.43 13.88
N ASN A 117 -23.66 -26.16 15.09
CA ASN A 117 -25.06 -26.29 15.49
C ASN A 117 -25.34 -25.45 16.76
N SER A 118 -26.62 -25.24 17.05
CA SER A 118 -27.12 -24.41 18.16
C SER A 118 -26.64 -24.87 19.53
N ARG A 119 -26.63 -26.18 19.77
CA ARG A 119 -26.18 -26.75 21.05
C ARG A 119 -24.70 -26.48 21.34
N GLN A 120 -23.83 -26.61 20.34
CA GLN A 120 -22.42 -26.26 20.49
C GLN A 120 -22.24 -24.78 20.80
N LEU A 121 -23.03 -23.92 20.15
CA LEU A 121 -22.99 -22.48 20.38
C LEU A 121 -23.48 -22.09 21.77
N SER A 122 -24.59 -22.68 22.25
CA SER A 122 -25.13 -22.44 23.59
C SER A 122 -24.22 -23.00 24.69
N ASP A 123 -23.67 -24.22 24.51
CA ASP A 123 -22.69 -24.80 25.42
C ASP A 123 -21.42 -23.94 25.50
N GLY A 124 -20.89 -23.49 24.36
CA GLY A 124 -19.73 -22.59 24.29
C GLY A 124 -19.97 -21.26 25.01
N PHE A 125 -21.12 -20.63 24.78
CA PHE A 125 -21.51 -19.40 25.47
C PHE A 125 -21.56 -19.56 27.00
N LEU A 126 -22.08 -20.69 27.48
CA LEU A 126 -22.17 -20.98 28.93
C LEU A 126 -20.83 -21.32 29.56
N VAL A 127 -19.91 -21.90 28.78
CA VAL A 127 -18.52 -22.17 29.22
C VAL A 127 -17.73 -20.87 29.31
N ASP A 128 -17.81 -20.03 28.27
CA ASP A 128 -17.02 -18.79 28.17
C ASP A 128 -17.57 -17.66 29.05
N ARG A 129 -18.86 -17.72 29.40
CA ARG A 129 -19.56 -16.77 30.29
C ARG A 129 -19.31 -15.29 29.98
N PRO A 130 -19.59 -14.83 28.74
CA PRO A 130 -19.31 -13.44 28.36
C PRO A 130 -20.07 -12.40 29.19
N PHE A 131 -21.16 -12.79 29.85
CA PHE A 131 -21.92 -11.95 30.79
C PHE A 131 -21.20 -11.67 32.12
N GLU A 132 -20.17 -12.45 32.46
CA GLU A 132 -19.28 -12.23 33.62
C GLU A 132 -18.00 -11.45 33.24
N ASN A 133 -17.65 -11.38 31.95
CA ASN A 133 -16.47 -10.67 31.49
C ASN A 133 -16.70 -9.14 31.49
N HIS A 134 -15.72 -8.38 31.98
CA HIS A 134 -15.78 -6.93 32.07
C HIS A 134 -14.61 -6.22 31.39
N ILE A 135 -13.67 -6.96 30.81
CA ILE A 135 -12.50 -6.39 30.15
C ILE A 135 -12.85 -6.16 28.69
N PRO A 136 -12.85 -4.89 28.21
CA PRO A 136 -13.02 -4.60 26.80
C PRO A 136 -11.81 -5.09 26.02
N VAL A 137 -12.02 -5.79 24.90
CA VAL A 137 -10.95 -6.24 23.99
C VAL A 137 -10.11 -5.06 23.49
N LEU A 138 -10.72 -3.88 23.42
CA LEU A 138 -10.00 -2.66 23.10
C LEU A 138 -8.83 -2.38 24.06
N GLN A 139 -8.89 -2.75 25.33
CA GLN A 139 -7.76 -2.57 26.25
C GLN A 139 -6.58 -3.49 25.92
N ASP A 140 -6.85 -4.68 25.37
CA ASP A 140 -5.82 -5.62 24.93
C ASP A 140 -5.30 -5.28 23.51
N LEU A 141 -6.09 -4.54 22.71
CA LEU A 141 -5.71 -4.06 21.37
C LEU A 141 -5.07 -2.67 21.37
N ILE A 142 -5.47 -1.81 22.31
CA ILE A 142 -4.86 -0.50 22.58
C ILE A 142 -3.83 -0.70 23.69
N GLU A 143 -2.62 -1.11 23.32
CA GLU A 143 -1.48 -0.85 24.19
C GLU A 143 -0.87 0.50 23.80
N GLU A 144 -0.59 1.31 24.82
CA GLU A 144 -0.63 2.76 24.76
C GLU A 144 0.09 3.37 23.55
N TYR A 145 -0.69 4.03 22.70
CA TYR A 145 -0.25 4.47 21.39
C TYR A 145 0.95 5.41 21.44
N GLN A 146 1.86 5.17 20.50
CA GLN A 146 3.06 5.98 20.35
C GLN A 146 2.72 7.45 20.11
N THR A 147 3.47 8.29 20.82
CA THR A 147 3.39 9.76 20.88
C THR A 147 4.03 10.41 19.65
N GLY A 148 3.83 9.84 18.46
CA GLY A 148 4.27 10.44 17.21
C GLY A 148 3.36 11.59 16.80
N LYS A 149 3.93 12.78 16.56
CA LYS A 149 3.27 13.84 15.79
C LYS A 149 3.27 13.43 14.32
N LYS A 150 2.15 12.92 13.81
CA LYS A 150 1.90 12.87 12.37
C LYS A 150 0.83 13.90 12.02
N ASP A 151 1.15 14.81 11.11
CA ASP A 151 0.22 15.80 10.54
C ASP A 151 -0.70 15.11 9.52
N THR A 152 -1.53 14.16 9.99
CA THR A 152 -2.49 13.44 9.14
C THR A 152 -3.90 13.94 9.42
N ALA A 153 -4.59 14.45 8.39
CA ALA A 153 -5.98 14.89 8.52
C ALA A 153 -6.97 13.75 8.28
N ILE A 154 -6.69 12.86 7.34
CA ILE A 154 -7.61 11.80 6.93
C ILE A 154 -6.85 10.49 6.79
N LEU A 155 -7.37 9.43 7.41
CA LEU A 155 -7.06 8.06 7.02
C LEU A 155 -7.99 7.69 5.86
N PHE A 156 -7.44 7.31 4.70
CA PHE A 156 -8.19 6.96 3.50
C PHE A 156 -8.03 5.48 3.17
N LEU A 157 -9.11 4.71 3.27
CA LEU A 157 -9.18 3.33 2.82
C LEU A 157 -9.53 3.32 1.33
N LYS A 158 -8.50 3.23 0.49
CA LYS A 158 -8.63 3.26 -0.97
C LYS A 158 -9.26 1.95 -1.46
N SER A 159 -10.12 2.03 -2.47
CA SER A 159 -10.66 0.84 -3.16
C SER A 159 -9.55 -0.12 -3.61
N HIS A 160 -9.78 -1.42 -3.46
CA HIS A 160 -8.80 -2.44 -3.88
C HIS A 160 -8.60 -2.51 -5.39
N ILE A 161 -9.60 -2.08 -6.15
CA ILE A 161 -9.42 -1.78 -7.56
C ILE A 161 -9.18 -0.28 -7.70
N ASP A 162 -8.01 0.02 -8.23
CA ASP A 162 -7.62 1.35 -8.60
C ASP A 162 -8.50 1.87 -9.74
N THR A 163 -9.22 2.96 -9.49
CA THR A 163 -10.20 3.57 -10.40
C THR A 163 -10.01 5.09 -10.44
N ASN A 164 -10.54 5.74 -11.47
CA ASN A 164 -10.56 7.20 -11.58
C ASN A 164 -11.25 7.87 -10.37
N TYR A 165 -12.14 7.15 -9.67
CA TYR A 165 -12.80 7.63 -8.46
C TYR A 165 -11.85 7.77 -7.27
N SER A 166 -10.96 6.78 -7.05
CA SER A 166 -9.94 6.87 -6.02
C SER A 166 -9.02 8.07 -6.24
N GLN A 167 -8.69 8.35 -7.51
CA GLN A 167 -7.89 9.51 -7.89
C GLN A 167 -8.61 10.83 -7.60
N GLN A 168 -9.90 10.93 -7.89
CA GLN A 168 -10.69 12.12 -7.57
C GLN A 168 -10.72 12.43 -6.07
N ILE A 169 -10.80 11.40 -5.22
CA ILE A 169 -10.75 11.57 -3.76
C ILE A 169 -9.41 12.16 -3.33
N ILE A 170 -8.30 11.57 -3.81
CA ILE A 170 -6.93 12.04 -3.51
C ILE A 170 -6.71 13.47 -4.01
N LYS A 171 -7.12 13.75 -5.25
CA LYS A 171 -7.03 15.09 -5.87
C LYS A 171 -7.81 16.14 -5.08
N LYS A 172 -9.02 15.79 -4.60
CA LYS A 172 -9.80 16.72 -3.79
C LYS A 172 -9.21 16.97 -2.41
N ALA A 173 -8.72 15.96 -1.72
CA ALA A 173 -8.01 16.17 -0.46
C ALA A 173 -6.80 17.12 -0.65
N GLY A 174 -6.02 16.94 -1.71
CA GLY A 174 -4.93 17.84 -2.08
C GLY A 174 -5.38 19.27 -2.37
N THR A 175 -6.52 19.44 -3.06
CA THR A 175 -7.12 20.76 -3.34
C THR A 175 -7.46 21.52 -2.05
N PHE A 176 -7.98 20.80 -1.04
CA PHE A 176 -8.33 21.36 0.26
C PHE A 176 -7.15 21.42 1.24
N LYS A 177 -5.95 20.96 0.84
CA LYS A 177 -4.75 20.84 1.67
C LYS A 177 -4.96 19.98 2.91
N LEU A 178 -5.69 18.88 2.77
CA LEU A 178 -5.92 17.89 3.82
C LEU A 178 -4.93 16.74 3.64
N PRO A 179 -3.90 16.60 4.49
CA PRO A 179 -2.94 15.50 4.38
C PRO A 179 -3.62 14.14 4.51
N LEU A 180 -3.42 13.26 3.53
CA LEU A 180 -3.94 11.90 3.52
C LEU A 180 -2.87 10.91 3.99
N LEU A 181 -3.27 9.99 4.86
CA LEU A 181 -2.61 8.70 5.00
C LEU A 181 -3.45 7.67 4.24
N ILE A 182 -2.86 7.02 3.25
CA ILE A 182 -3.58 6.13 2.34
C ILE A 182 -3.24 4.67 2.69
N ASP A 183 -4.26 3.88 2.97
CA ASP A 183 -4.21 2.42 2.89
C ASP A 183 -4.43 2.03 1.43
N ASP A 184 -3.35 1.68 0.71
CA ASP A 184 -3.36 1.34 -0.72
C ASP A 184 -3.27 -0.19 -0.91
N PRO A 185 -4.36 -0.86 -1.33
CA PRO A 185 -4.35 -2.31 -1.55
C PRO A 185 -3.39 -2.78 -2.66
N ALA A 186 -2.92 -1.86 -3.52
CA ALA A 186 -1.86 -2.16 -4.48
C ALA A 186 -0.49 -2.35 -3.79
N GLU A 187 -0.27 -1.78 -2.61
CA GLU A 187 0.93 -2.02 -1.80
C GLU A 187 0.79 -3.26 -0.93
N THR A 188 -0.29 -3.32 -0.16
CA THR A 188 -0.61 -4.37 0.81
C THR A 188 -2.12 -4.49 0.90
N LYS A 189 -2.70 -5.69 0.66
CA LYS A 189 -4.16 -5.87 0.64
C LYS A 189 -4.81 -5.41 1.96
N ILE A 190 -4.21 -5.82 3.08
CA ILE A 190 -4.68 -5.56 4.45
C ILE A 190 -3.46 -5.29 5.35
N GLN A 191 -3.45 -4.14 6.03
CA GLN A 191 -2.50 -3.84 7.11
C GLN A 191 -2.86 -4.59 8.41
N PRO A 192 -1.91 -4.78 9.35
CA PRO A 192 -2.23 -5.27 10.69
C PRO A 192 -3.28 -4.39 11.40
N LEU A 193 -4.12 -4.99 12.25
CA LEU A 193 -5.18 -4.26 12.98
C LEU A 193 -4.61 -3.09 13.81
N ASN A 194 -3.49 -3.30 14.49
CA ASN A 194 -2.82 -2.28 15.29
C ASN A 194 -2.43 -1.05 14.45
N TRP A 195 -2.01 -1.26 13.20
CA TRP A 195 -1.69 -0.17 12.29
C TRP A 195 -2.91 0.71 12.01
N TYR A 196 -4.08 0.10 11.78
CA TYR A 196 -5.31 0.88 11.58
C TYR A 196 -5.71 1.63 12.85
N LEU A 197 -5.66 0.98 14.01
CA LEU A 197 -6.00 1.62 15.27
C LEU A 197 -5.08 2.83 15.53
N GLU A 198 -3.76 2.64 15.46
CA GLU A 198 -2.76 3.70 15.62
C GLU A 198 -3.05 4.91 14.73
N ASN A 199 -3.26 4.67 13.44
CA ASN A 199 -3.45 5.73 12.48
C ASN A 199 -4.83 6.37 12.57
N MET A 200 -5.83 5.63 13.03
CA MET A 200 -7.15 6.17 13.36
C MET A 200 -7.09 7.06 14.60
N PHE A 201 -6.24 6.78 15.60
CA PHE A 201 -6.00 7.71 16.71
C PHE A 201 -5.24 8.97 16.27
N LYS A 202 -4.34 8.86 15.28
CA LYS A 202 -3.59 10.00 14.72
C LYS A 202 -4.47 10.89 13.82
N ALA A 203 -5.36 10.30 13.02
CA ALA A 203 -6.24 11.03 12.11
C ALA A 203 -7.59 11.41 12.77
N PRO A 204 -8.08 12.65 12.60
CA PRO A 204 -9.43 13.03 13.05
C PRO A 204 -10.56 12.50 12.16
N ALA A 205 -10.27 12.15 10.91
CA ALA A 205 -11.26 11.73 9.92
C ALA A 205 -10.90 10.41 9.22
N LEU A 206 -11.93 9.69 8.76
CA LEU A 206 -11.84 8.45 8.01
C LEU A 206 -12.69 8.53 6.73
N ILE A 207 -12.09 8.22 5.59
CA ILE A 207 -12.81 7.99 4.34
C ILE A 207 -12.68 6.52 3.97
N SER A 208 -13.82 5.84 3.82
CA SER A 208 -13.89 4.42 3.42
C SER A 208 -14.46 4.31 2.01
N GLN A 209 -13.63 3.95 1.03
CA GLN A 209 -14.08 3.69 -0.33
C GLN A 209 -14.36 2.21 -0.52
N PHE A 210 -15.65 1.84 -0.54
CA PHE A 210 -16.11 0.49 -0.82
C PHE A 210 -15.99 0.16 -2.31
N SER A 211 -15.80 -1.12 -2.62
CA SER A 211 -15.78 -1.61 -3.98
C SER A 211 -17.18 -2.03 -4.42
N SER A 212 -17.53 -1.71 -5.67
CA SER A 212 -18.70 -2.28 -6.34
C SER A 212 -18.75 -3.80 -6.18
N GLN A 213 -19.95 -4.34 -5.97
CA GLN A 213 -20.20 -5.78 -5.82
C GLN A 213 -19.99 -6.57 -7.11
N GLN A 214 -19.83 -5.89 -8.25
CA GLN A 214 -19.48 -6.51 -9.53
C GLN A 214 -17.97 -6.73 -9.71
N ARG A 215 -17.14 -6.19 -8.82
CA ARG A 215 -15.68 -6.29 -8.91
C ARG A 215 -15.18 -7.55 -8.21
N THR A 216 -14.18 -8.20 -8.80
CA THR A 216 -13.52 -9.37 -8.20
C THR A 216 -12.82 -8.99 -6.90
N GLY A 217 -13.00 -9.78 -5.84
CA GLY A 217 -12.38 -9.54 -4.54
C GLY A 217 -13.03 -8.43 -3.70
N HIS A 218 -14.21 -7.94 -4.08
CA HIS A 218 -14.93 -6.91 -3.32
C HIS A 218 -15.29 -7.37 -1.90
N GLN A 219 -15.55 -8.67 -1.70
CA GLN A 219 -16.02 -9.19 -0.42
C GLN A 219 -15.01 -8.93 0.70
N LEU A 220 -13.73 -9.24 0.49
CA LEU A 220 -12.68 -9.02 1.49
C LEU A 220 -12.47 -7.52 1.78
N HIS A 221 -12.44 -6.71 0.71
CA HIS A 221 -12.23 -5.26 0.83
C HIS A 221 -13.40 -4.56 1.54
N ASN A 222 -14.64 -4.93 1.21
CA ASN A 222 -15.83 -4.34 1.83
C ASN A 222 -15.96 -4.78 3.29
N SER A 223 -15.60 -6.03 3.62
CA SER A 223 -15.52 -6.50 5.02
C SER A 223 -14.51 -5.68 5.83
N LYS A 224 -13.32 -5.41 5.28
CA LYS A 224 -12.33 -4.51 5.88
C LYS A 224 -12.93 -3.10 6.10
N CYS A 225 -13.47 -2.49 5.05
CA CYS A 225 -14.03 -1.14 5.12
C CYS A 225 -15.17 -1.04 6.14
N SER A 226 -16.02 -2.05 6.23
CA SER A 226 -17.15 -2.09 7.17
C SER A 226 -16.67 -2.09 8.61
N PHE A 227 -15.77 -3.02 8.95
CA PHE A 227 -15.20 -3.13 10.30
C PHE A 227 -14.50 -1.83 10.74
N LEU A 228 -13.65 -1.27 9.87
CA LEU A 228 -12.90 -0.05 10.17
C LEU A 228 -13.81 1.19 10.24
N SER A 229 -14.90 1.23 9.48
CA SER A 229 -15.89 2.32 9.57
C SER A 229 -16.66 2.27 10.88
N GLY A 230 -16.99 1.07 11.37
CA GLY A 230 -17.58 0.87 12.70
C GLY A 230 -16.66 1.38 13.82
N LEU A 231 -15.36 1.01 13.77
CA LEU A 231 -14.34 1.52 14.69
C LEU A 231 -14.24 3.06 14.63
N GLY A 232 -14.17 3.62 13.42
CA GLY A 232 -14.08 5.06 13.21
C GLY A 232 -15.27 5.83 13.81
N LEU A 233 -16.49 5.32 13.60
CA LEU A 233 -17.68 5.91 14.19
C LEU A 233 -17.66 5.82 15.73
N GLY A 234 -17.26 4.69 16.30
CA GLY A 234 -17.16 4.52 17.75
C GLY A 234 -16.08 5.39 18.40
N PHE A 235 -14.97 5.66 17.71
CA PHE A 235 -13.94 6.62 18.13
C PHE A 235 -14.30 8.08 17.85
N ASN A 236 -15.54 8.35 17.41
CA ASN A 236 -16.04 9.69 17.12
C ASN A 236 -15.18 10.42 16.06
N LYS A 237 -14.81 9.69 15.00
CA LYS A 237 -14.14 10.25 13.82
C LYS A 237 -15.16 10.82 12.85
N GLU A 238 -14.77 11.86 12.13
CA GLU A 238 -15.53 12.32 10.97
C GLU A 238 -15.46 11.24 9.88
N LEU A 239 -16.57 10.53 9.65
CA LEU A 239 -16.65 9.37 8.76
C LEU A 239 -17.39 9.72 7.46
N LEU A 240 -16.78 9.39 6.34
CA LEU A 240 -17.43 9.33 5.04
C LEU A 240 -17.24 7.95 4.42
N MET A 241 -18.35 7.28 4.10
CA MET A 241 -18.33 6.05 3.30
C MET A 241 -18.77 6.39 1.87
N VAL A 242 -18.09 5.84 0.86
CA VAL A 242 -18.49 6.01 -0.54
C VAL A 242 -18.34 4.71 -1.32
N ALA A 243 -19.20 4.49 -2.32
CA ALA A 243 -19.16 3.29 -3.16
C ALA A 243 -19.51 3.60 -4.62
N GLU A 244 -18.84 2.92 -5.54
CA GLU A 244 -19.20 2.93 -6.97
C GLU A 244 -20.43 2.04 -7.22
N GLU A 245 -21.38 2.54 -8.01
CA GLU A 245 -22.53 1.77 -8.47
C GLU A 245 -22.13 0.71 -9.52
N PRO A 246 -22.78 -0.47 -9.53
CA PRO A 246 -23.83 -0.88 -8.62
C PRO A 246 -23.29 -1.35 -7.27
N TYR A 247 -23.96 -0.91 -6.21
CA TYR A 247 -23.67 -1.28 -4.84
C TYR A 247 -24.98 -1.30 -4.04
N GLU A 248 -25.38 -2.47 -3.57
CA GLU A 248 -26.52 -2.57 -2.67
C GLU A 248 -26.11 -2.07 -1.28
N VAL A 249 -26.51 -0.84 -0.94
CA VAL A 249 -26.17 -0.22 0.34
C VAL A 249 -26.82 -1.00 1.48
N PRO A 250 -26.03 -1.65 2.34
CA PRO A 250 -26.56 -2.32 3.52
C PRO A 250 -27.33 -1.34 4.38
N VAL A 251 -28.40 -1.82 5.02
CA VAL A 251 -29.34 -0.94 5.74
C VAL A 251 -28.63 -0.10 6.81
N ASP A 252 -27.57 -0.65 7.41
CA ASP A 252 -26.81 -0.04 8.50
C ASP A 252 -25.87 1.06 8.02
N PHE A 253 -25.60 1.13 6.72
CA PHE A 253 -24.76 2.18 6.13
C PHE A 253 -25.60 3.37 5.64
N LYS A 254 -26.94 3.26 5.65
CA LYS A 254 -27.84 4.33 5.20
C LYS A 254 -27.69 5.58 6.07
N GLY A 255 -27.22 6.66 5.45
CA GLY A 255 -26.93 7.95 6.10
C GLY A 255 -25.44 8.29 6.18
N TYR A 256 -24.57 7.29 6.03
CA TYR A 256 -23.10 7.47 6.04
C TYR A 256 -22.46 7.12 4.70
N LEU A 257 -23.08 6.24 3.90
CA LEU A 257 -22.58 5.81 2.60
C LEU A 257 -23.27 6.54 1.44
N ASN A 258 -22.47 7.23 0.63
CA ASN A 258 -22.92 7.86 -0.62
C ASN A 258 -22.46 7.02 -1.82
N THR A 259 -23.37 6.76 -2.76
CA THR A 259 -23.02 6.09 -4.01
C THR A 259 -22.73 7.09 -5.12
N TYR A 260 -21.94 6.66 -6.11
CA TYR A 260 -21.65 7.44 -7.31
C TYR A 260 -21.53 6.51 -8.53
N PHE A 261 -21.79 7.04 -9.72
CA PHE A 261 -21.77 6.26 -10.98
C PHE A 261 -20.77 6.81 -12.01
N ASP A 262 -20.25 8.02 -11.79
CA ASP A 262 -19.25 8.66 -12.65
C ASP A 262 -18.33 9.61 -11.86
N SER A 263 -17.34 10.20 -12.54
CA SER A 263 -16.34 11.02 -11.87
C SER A 263 -16.91 12.32 -11.30
N ASN A 264 -18.00 12.84 -11.88
CA ASN A 264 -18.62 14.09 -11.43
C ASN A 264 -19.49 13.85 -10.20
N SER A 265 -20.33 12.81 -10.22
CA SER A 265 -21.11 12.36 -9.06
C SER A 265 -20.20 11.95 -7.90
N CYS A 266 -19.05 11.31 -8.17
CA CYS A 266 -18.05 11.04 -7.13
C CYS A 266 -17.54 12.33 -6.47
N LYS A 267 -17.19 13.34 -7.29
CA LYS A 267 -16.77 14.66 -6.80
C LYS A 267 -17.87 15.34 -5.98
N GLU A 268 -19.13 15.27 -6.42
CA GLU A 268 -20.27 15.81 -5.69
C GLU A 268 -20.49 15.10 -4.35
N ALA A 269 -20.34 13.77 -4.31
CA ALA A 269 -20.50 12.97 -3.11
C ALA A 269 -19.46 13.28 -2.01
N ILE A 270 -18.23 13.63 -2.38
CA ILE A 270 -17.13 13.87 -1.41
C ILE A 270 -16.93 15.34 -1.03
N THR A 271 -17.36 16.29 -1.88
CA THR A 271 -17.05 17.72 -1.69
C THR A 271 -17.63 18.29 -0.37
N PRO A 272 -18.88 17.99 0.03
CA PRO A 272 -19.44 18.51 1.28
C PRO A 272 -18.62 18.11 2.51
N PHE A 273 -18.18 16.84 2.57
CA PHE A 273 -17.34 16.33 3.65
C PHE A 273 -15.98 17.04 3.72
N MET A 274 -15.32 17.22 2.58
CA MET A 274 -14.01 17.90 2.53
C MET A 274 -14.09 19.37 2.98
N ILE A 275 -15.18 20.06 2.65
CA ILE A 275 -15.42 21.44 3.10
C ILE A 275 -15.60 21.48 4.62
N GLY A 276 -16.51 20.66 5.15
CA GLY A 276 -16.78 20.60 6.60
C GLY A 276 -15.53 20.25 7.41
N LEU A 277 -14.77 19.26 6.94
CA LEU A 277 -13.54 18.84 7.60
C LEU A 277 -12.48 19.95 7.60
N LYS A 278 -12.27 20.64 6.48
CA LYS A 278 -11.30 21.74 6.40
C LYS A 278 -11.59 22.85 7.42
N ASP A 279 -12.86 23.17 7.64
CA ASP A 279 -13.24 24.24 8.56
C ASP A 279 -13.05 23.84 10.04
N GLN A 280 -13.09 22.54 10.35
CA GLN A 280 -13.02 22.01 11.72
C GLN A 280 -11.68 21.33 12.06
N ILE A 281 -10.79 21.12 11.07
CA ILE A 281 -9.60 20.27 11.23
C ILE A 281 -8.69 20.70 12.38
N ALA A 282 -8.51 22.01 12.59
CA ALA A 282 -7.67 22.54 13.65
C ALA A 282 -8.23 22.20 15.05
N GLU A 283 -9.55 22.29 15.22
CA GLU A 283 -10.22 21.92 16.47
C GLU A 283 -10.16 20.40 16.70
N LEU A 284 -10.42 19.61 15.66
CA LEU A 284 -10.39 18.15 15.74
C LEU A 284 -8.99 17.62 16.06
N MET A 285 -7.94 18.21 15.46
CA MET A 285 -6.54 17.89 15.77
C MET A 285 -6.16 18.29 17.20
N PHE A 286 -6.73 19.36 17.74
CA PHE A 286 -6.50 19.74 19.15
C PHE A 286 -7.22 18.78 20.11
N LYS A 287 -8.47 18.39 19.83
CA LYS A 287 -9.22 17.41 20.65
C LYS A 287 -8.56 16.03 20.66
N SER A 288 -8.03 15.57 19.52
CA SER A 288 -7.33 14.28 19.44
C SER A 288 -6.04 14.26 20.27
N GLN A 289 -5.40 15.42 20.50
CA GLN A 289 -4.24 15.54 21.38
C GLN A 289 -4.61 15.44 22.87
N LEU A 290 -5.78 15.92 23.29
CA LEU A 290 -6.21 15.87 24.70
C LEU A 290 -6.58 14.46 25.17
N VAL A 291 -7.11 13.62 24.28
CA VAL A 291 -7.41 12.20 24.59
C VAL A 291 -6.12 11.41 24.88
N LYS A 292 -4.97 11.84 24.32
CA LYS A 292 -3.65 11.21 24.54
C LYS A 292 -3.08 11.40 25.95
N ALA A 293 -3.58 12.37 26.73
CA ALA A 293 -2.99 12.76 28.01
C ALA A 293 -3.45 11.92 29.24
N LYS A 294 -4.26 10.86 29.03
CA LYS A 294 -4.72 9.95 30.09
C LYS A 294 -4.22 8.52 29.86
N SER A 295 -2.91 8.29 29.93
CA SER A 295 -2.33 6.94 29.88
C SER A 295 -1.61 6.59 31.19
N LYS A 296 -1.56 5.30 31.53
CA LYS A 296 -0.72 4.73 32.60
C LYS A 296 0.75 4.80 32.16
N GLU A 297 1.69 4.40 33.02
CA GLU A 297 3.08 4.29 32.61
C GLU A 297 3.28 3.09 31.67
N LYS A 298 3.74 3.35 30.45
CA LYS A 298 4.16 2.33 29.47
C LYS A 298 5.27 1.44 30.02
N SER A 299 5.20 0.14 29.72
CA SER A 299 6.35 -0.77 29.87
C SER A 299 7.50 -0.35 28.94
N LYS A 300 8.73 -0.80 29.22
CA LYS A 300 9.88 -0.48 28.36
C LYS A 300 9.70 -1.01 26.93
N LEU A 301 9.20 -2.25 26.77
CA LEU A 301 8.93 -2.85 25.47
C LEU A 301 7.83 -2.09 24.68
N GLN A 302 6.79 -1.61 25.37
CA GLN A 302 5.72 -0.82 24.74
C GLN A 302 6.21 0.51 24.16
N LYS A 303 7.27 1.10 24.74
CA LYS A 303 7.86 2.34 24.23
C LYS A 303 8.63 2.12 22.93
N ILE A 304 9.13 0.91 22.69
CA ILE A 304 9.95 0.62 21.51
C ILE A 304 9.17 0.81 20.21
N SER A 305 9.78 1.57 19.30
CA SER A 305 9.36 1.76 17.92
C SER A 305 10.40 1.26 16.95
N PHE A 306 9.92 0.65 15.86
CA PHE A 306 10.71 0.29 14.69
C PHE A 306 10.30 1.11 13.45
N GLY A 307 9.33 2.02 13.61
CA GLY A 307 8.75 2.80 12.52
C GLY A 307 7.74 2.02 11.68
N GLU A 308 7.52 2.47 10.46
CA GLU A 308 6.60 1.89 9.48
C GLU A 308 7.37 1.11 8.40
N PHE A 309 6.81 -0.01 7.95
CA PHE A 309 7.41 -0.80 6.87
C PHE A 309 7.10 -0.22 5.46
N ILE A 310 6.14 0.69 5.34
CA ILE A 310 5.82 1.41 4.09
C ILE A 310 6.47 2.80 4.12
N ALA A 311 7.44 3.03 3.22
CA ALA A 311 8.24 4.25 3.21
C ALA A 311 7.41 5.54 3.01
N GLU A 312 6.31 5.51 2.26
CA GLU A 312 5.40 6.66 2.11
C GLU A 312 4.86 7.19 3.45
N HIS A 313 4.69 6.29 4.44
CA HIS A 313 4.15 6.64 5.75
C HIS A 313 5.19 7.29 6.67
N GLU A 314 6.47 7.32 6.27
CA GLU A 314 7.61 7.92 6.98
C GLU A 314 8.32 8.98 6.14
N SER A 315 7.68 9.50 5.10
CA SER A 315 8.27 10.43 4.14
C SER A 315 8.97 11.66 4.74
N ASN A 316 8.59 12.08 5.95
CA ASN A 316 9.17 13.23 6.65
C ASN A 316 10.24 12.89 7.70
N THR A 317 10.41 11.62 8.08
CA THR A 317 11.32 11.21 9.18
C THR A 317 12.36 10.19 8.75
N ILE A 318 12.16 9.52 7.60
CA ILE A 318 13.05 8.46 7.14
C ILE A 318 14.50 8.91 6.92
N HIS A 319 14.73 10.20 6.73
CA HIS A 319 16.06 10.79 6.60
C HIS A 319 16.93 10.56 7.84
N ASP A 320 16.35 10.60 9.04
CA ASP A 320 17.07 10.56 10.31
C ASP A 320 17.71 9.19 10.60
N TYR A 321 17.09 8.10 10.12
CA TYR A 321 17.52 6.71 10.38
C TYR A 321 17.74 5.90 9.09
N TYR A 322 18.02 6.58 7.98
CA TYR A 322 18.33 5.91 6.73
C TYR A 322 19.73 5.26 6.78
N VAL A 323 19.81 3.96 6.51
CA VAL A 323 21.11 3.27 6.43
C VAL A 323 21.79 3.60 5.13
N GLU A 324 22.86 4.39 5.20
CA GLU A 324 23.67 4.71 4.04
C GLU A 324 24.34 3.47 3.44
N VAL A 325 24.14 3.25 2.13
CA VAL A 325 24.82 2.25 1.33
C VAL A 325 25.96 2.88 0.51
N ALA A 326 27.02 2.11 0.24
CA ALA A 326 28.28 2.55 -0.39
C ALA A 326 28.14 3.18 -1.80
N HIS A 327 26.94 3.33 -2.34
CA HIS A 327 26.65 3.90 -3.64
C HIS A 327 26.00 5.30 -3.58
N LEU A 328 25.62 5.81 -2.39
CA LEU A 328 24.96 7.11 -2.24
C LEU A 328 25.82 8.30 -2.69
N ASP A 329 27.12 8.29 -2.37
CA ASP A 329 28.06 9.30 -2.86
C ASP A 329 28.10 9.39 -4.39
N ARG A 330 27.87 8.26 -5.07
CA ARG A 330 27.80 8.24 -6.54
C ARG A 330 26.47 8.81 -7.02
N LEU A 331 25.36 8.49 -6.34
CA LEU A 331 24.02 9.04 -6.66
C LEU A 331 23.99 10.57 -6.58
N ILE A 332 24.68 11.15 -5.59
CA ILE A 332 24.72 12.61 -5.41
C ILE A 332 25.59 13.29 -6.48
N LYS A 333 26.59 12.59 -7.02
CA LYS A 333 27.57 13.12 -7.98
C LYS A 333 27.18 12.94 -9.45
N GLN A 334 26.46 11.87 -9.79
CA GLN A 334 26.07 11.55 -11.16
C GLN A 334 24.85 12.37 -11.62
N GLU A 335 24.88 12.86 -12.86
CA GLU A 335 23.81 13.68 -13.44
C GLU A 335 22.58 12.86 -13.86
N ASN A 336 22.76 11.60 -14.26
CA ASN A 336 21.66 10.69 -14.59
C ASN A 336 21.86 9.37 -13.84
N ASN A 337 20.87 9.00 -13.04
CA ASN A 337 20.87 7.78 -12.26
C ASN A 337 19.60 6.97 -12.53
N ILE A 338 19.75 5.66 -12.66
CA ILE A 338 18.64 4.73 -12.57
C ILE A 338 18.88 3.86 -11.34
N ILE A 339 17.97 3.89 -10.39
CA ILE A 339 18.01 3.08 -9.18
C ILE A 339 17.00 1.95 -9.34
N ILE A 340 17.48 0.72 -9.26
CA ILE A 340 16.65 -0.47 -9.42
C ILE A 340 16.59 -1.31 -8.15
N GLY A 341 15.42 -1.92 -7.92
CA GLY A 341 15.19 -2.84 -6.82
C GLY A 341 13.80 -3.46 -6.85
N ARG A 342 13.62 -4.61 -6.19
CA ARG A 342 12.29 -5.26 -6.07
C ARG A 342 11.33 -4.44 -5.20
N LYS A 343 10.05 -4.81 -5.17
CA LYS A 343 9.06 -4.20 -4.27
C LYS A 343 9.50 -4.43 -2.82
N GLY A 344 9.43 -3.40 -1.97
CA GLY A 344 9.91 -3.45 -0.59
C GLY A 344 11.43 -3.34 -0.39
N ALA A 345 12.24 -3.24 -1.46
CA ALA A 345 13.71 -3.15 -1.34
C ALA A 345 14.26 -1.81 -0.82
N GLY A 346 13.42 -0.77 -0.68
CA GLY A 346 13.83 0.55 -0.20
C GLY A 346 14.01 1.64 -1.27
N LYS A 347 13.46 1.46 -2.49
CA LYS A 347 13.51 2.49 -3.56
C LYS A 347 12.92 3.83 -3.10
N THR A 348 11.68 3.80 -2.62
CA THR A 348 10.95 4.98 -2.16
C THR A 348 11.58 5.58 -0.90
N ALA A 349 12.17 4.77 -0.02
CA ALA A 349 12.97 5.25 1.11
C ALA A 349 14.20 6.03 0.64
N THR A 350 14.95 5.48 -0.32
CA THR A 350 16.11 6.15 -0.94
C THR A 350 15.71 7.45 -1.64
N LEU A 351 14.53 7.49 -2.24
CA LEU A 351 13.97 8.70 -2.84
C LEU A 351 13.71 9.80 -1.82
N TYR A 352 13.08 9.48 -0.68
CA TYR A 352 12.85 10.47 0.38
C TYR A 352 14.15 10.93 1.02
N TYR A 353 15.09 10.02 1.25
CA TYR A 353 16.44 10.37 1.70
C TYR A 353 17.12 11.35 0.74
N LEU A 354 17.17 11.05 -0.56
CA LEU A 354 17.74 11.95 -1.56
C LEU A 354 16.99 13.28 -1.65
N TYR A 355 15.66 13.26 -1.50
CA TYR A 355 14.85 14.48 -1.51
C TYR A 355 15.27 15.43 -0.38
N GLU A 356 15.41 14.92 0.84
CA GLU A 356 15.85 15.72 2.00
C GLU A 356 17.33 16.14 1.87
N GLU A 357 18.23 15.22 1.51
CA GLU A 357 19.66 15.51 1.29
C GLU A 357 19.88 16.64 0.28
N PHE A 358 19.20 16.59 -0.87
CA PHE A 358 19.30 17.66 -1.86
C PHE A 358 18.58 18.93 -1.42
N SER A 359 17.53 18.84 -0.61
CA SER A 359 16.75 19.99 -0.12
C SER A 359 17.43 20.73 1.04
N ALA A 360 18.33 20.07 1.77
CA ALA A 360 19.15 20.66 2.83
C ALA A 360 19.94 21.89 2.32
N ASP A 361 20.48 21.83 1.10
CA ASP A 361 21.02 23.01 0.42
C ASP A 361 19.91 23.77 -0.32
N LYS A 362 19.42 24.86 0.30
CA LYS A 362 18.37 25.75 -0.26
C LYS A 362 18.73 26.39 -1.62
N ARG A 363 20.00 26.33 -2.03
CA ARG A 363 20.44 26.76 -3.37
C ARG A 363 20.04 25.75 -4.46
N ASN A 364 19.68 24.53 -4.09
CA ASN A 364 19.13 23.54 -5.00
C ASN A 364 17.64 23.80 -5.27
N HIS A 365 17.15 23.26 -6.38
CA HIS A 365 15.74 23.10 -6.66
C HIS A 365 15.45 21.62 -6.84
N VAL A 366 14.86 20.99 -5.81
CA VAL A 366 14.41 19.60 -5.87
C VAL A 366 12.96 19.55 -6.31
N CYS A 367 12.68 18.71 -7.30
CA CYS A 367 11.36 18.42 -7.85
C CYS A 367 11.11 16.92 -7.79
N LEU A 368 9.99 16.53 -7.19
CA LEU A 368 9.59 15.14 -7.01
C LEU A 368 8.39 14.84 -7.90
N ILE A 369 8.51 13.81 -8.74
CA ILE A 369 7.43 13.29 -9.58
C ILE A 369 7.07 11.88 -9.11
N LYS A 370 5.88 11.74 -8.53
CA LYS A 370 5.28 10.44 -8.21
C LYS A 370 3.90 10.38 -8.87
N PRO A 371 3.78 9.84 -10.10
CA PRO A 371 2.48 9.68 -10.73
C PRO A 371 1.60 8.82 -9.83
N ILE A 372 0.43 9.32 -9.45
CA ILE A 372 -0.47 8.61 -8.52
C ILE A 372 -1.03 7.37 -9.22
N ASN A 373 -1.48 7.56 -10.46
CA ASN A 373 -1.86 6.53 -11.40
C ASN A 373 -1.61 7.09 -12.79
N PHE A 374 -0.93 6.28 -13.59
CA PHE A 374 -0.46 6.68 -14.90
C PHE A 374 -1.48 6.17 -15.93
N GLU A 375 -1.89 7.01 -16.89
CA GLU A 375 -2.88 6.64 -17.91
C GLU A 375 -2.28 5.67 -18.94
N PHE A 376 -2.14 4.39 -18.55
CA PHE A 376 -1.53 3.39 -19.42
C PHE A 376 -2.28 3.25 -20.72
N ASP A 377 -3.61 3.18 -20.63
CA ASP A 377 -4.42 2.76 -21.76
C ASP A 377 -4.41 3.83 -22.84
N GLY A 378 -4.40 5.12 -22.47
CA GLY A 378 -4.19 6.21 -23.42
C GLY A 378 -2.80 6.21 -24.04
N LEU A 379 -1.73 5.94 -23.26
CA LEU A 379 -0.38 5.77 -23.83
C LEU A 379 -0.29 4.59 -24.79
N VAL A 380 -0.91 3.48 -24.45
CA VAL A 380 -0.92 2.29 -25.31
C VAL A 380 -1.69 2.57 -26.58
N ALA A 381 -2.87 3.19 -26.48
CA ALA A 381 -3.65 3.61 -27.64
C ALA A 381 -2.83 4.53 -28.55
N LEU A 382 -2.06 5.48 -27.99
CA LEU A 382 -1.17 6.33 -28.79
C LEU A 382 -0.09 5.55 -29.54
N ILE A 383 0.52 4.55 -28.92
CA ILE A 383 1.55 3.73 -29.57
C ILE A 383 0.93 2.80 -30.61
N GLU A 384 -0.20 2.18 -30.30
CA GLU A 384 -0.93 1.30 -31.22
C GLU A 384 -1.47 2.06 -32.43
N ASN A 385 -1.87 3.33 -32.27
CA ASN A 385 -2.31 4.21 -33.36
C ASN A 385 -1.16 4.85 -34.15
N SER A 386 0.09 4.73 -33.67
CA SER A 386 1.25 5.26 -34.38
C SER A 386 1.63 4.39 -35.58
N LYS A 387 2.03 4.98 -36.71
CA LYS A 387 2.36 4.20 -37.92
C LYS A 387 3.69 3.47 -37.82
N ASN A 388 4.63 4.02 -37.05
CA ASN A 388 6.00 3.55 -37.00
C ASN A 388 6.66 3.89 -35.65
N ASP A 389 7.83 3.30 -35.42
CA ASP A 389 8.62 3.52 -34.21
C ASP A 389 9.08 4.97 -34.04
N PHE A 390 9.17 5.75 -35.12
CA PHE A 390 9.54 7.16 -35.04
C PHE A 390 8.40 8.01 -34.48
N GLU A 391 7.17 7.83 -34.94
CA GLU A 391 5.99 8.55 -34.45
C GLU A 391 5.73 8.24 -32.98
N SER A 392 5.71 6.95 -32.60
CA SER A 392 5.56 6.56 -31.19
C SER A 392 6.67 7.11 -30.32
N GLY A 393 7.94 7.01 -30.75
CA GLY A 393 9.07 7.58 -30.03
C GLY A 393 8.92 9.09 -29.83
N TYR A 394 8.61 9.84 -30.89
CA TYR A 394 8.46 11.29 -30.83
C TYR A 394 7.29 11.74 -29.95
N LEU A 395 6.15 11.02 -29.99
CA LEU A 395 4.99 11.27 -29.13
C LEU A 395 5.35 11.14 -27.66
N ILE A 396 5.94 10.00 -27.28
CA ILE A 396 6.36 9.71 -25.91
C ILE A 396 7.34 10.77 -25.42
N GLU A 397 8.34 11.12 -26.22
CA GLU A 397 9.32 12.15 -25.89
C GLU A 397 8.66 13.53 -25.71
N SER A 398 7.71 13.88 -26.56
CA SER A 398 7.02 15.17 -26.50
C SER A 398 6.13 15.29 -25.27
N ILE A 399 5.39 14.22 -24.94
CA ILE A 399 4.59 14.13 -23.71
C ILE A 399 5.49 14.28 -22.48
N TRP A 400 6.59 13.52 -22.42
CA TRP A 400 7.51 13.61 -21.28
C TRP A 400 8.16 14.97 -21.14
N LYS A 401 8.55 15.60 -22.26
CA LYS A 401 9.10 16.95 -22.25
C LYS A 401 8.09 17.94 -21.66
N PHE A 402 6.83 17.87 -22.11
CA PHE A 402 5.76 18.70 -21.58
C PHE A 402 5.54 18.46 -20.07
N LEU A 403 5.37 17.20 -19.65
CA LEU A 403 5.09 16.84 -18.25
C LEU A 403 6.23 17.24 -17.30
N ILE A 404 7.48 16.98 -17.67
CA ILE A 404 8.64 17.33 -16.83
C ILE A 404 8.77 18.84 -16.71
N LEU A 405 8.69 19.58 -17.82
CA LEU A 405 8.83 21.04 -17.79
C LEU A 405 7.71 21.71 -17.01
N THR A 406 6.48 21.27 -17.20
CA THR A 406 5.32 21.82 -16.50
C THR A 406 5.34 21.46 -15.00
N GLU A 407 5.91 20.32 -14.60
CA GLU A 407 6.10 19.97 -13.19
C GLU A 407 7.25 20.74 -12.54
N LEU A 408 8.38 20.93 -13.24
CA LEU A 408 9.45 21.84 -12.80
C LEU A 408 8.93 23.27 -12.63
N ALA A 409 8.07 23.72 -13.56
CA ALA A 409 7.46 25.05 -13.47
C ALA A 409 6.50 25.18 -12.28
N ARG A 410 5.62 24.20 -12.08
CA ARG A 410 4.73 24.14 -10.92
C ARG A 410 5.51 24.14 -9.60
N SER A 411 6.51 23.27 -9.48
CA SER A 411 7.36 23.18 -8.28
C SER A 411 8.10 24.49 -7.99
N ALA A 412 8.68 25.12 -9.02
CA ALA A 412 9.34 26.41 -8.89
C ALA A 412 8.35 27.51 -8.45
N TYR A 413 7.15 27.52 -9.03
CA TYR A 413 6.10 28.49 -8.72
C TYR A 413 5.63 28.37 -7.27
N LEU A 414 5.40 27.15 -6.76
CA LEU A 414 5.00 26.93 -5.37
C LEU A 414 6.06 27.46 -4.38
N LYS A 415 7.35 27.19 -4.63
CA LYS A 415 8.46 27.71 -3.82
C LYS A 415 8.60 29.24 -3.89
N ILE A 416 8.28 29.83 -5.04
CA ILE A 416 8.27 31.30 -5.22
C ILE A 416 7.11 31.91 -4.42
N LYS A 417 5.94 31.28 -4.41
CA LYS A 417 4.73 31.78 -3.73
C LYS A 417 4.87 31.80 -2.19
N GLU A 418 5.73 30.95 -1.64
CA GLU A 418 6.04 30.96 -0.20
C GLU A 418 6.90 32.16 0.22
N LYS A 419 7.57 32.82 -0.73
CA LYS A 419 8.37 34.01 -0.44
C LYS A 419 7.46 35.24 -0.30
N PRO A 420 7.79 36.17 0.60
CA PRO A 420 7.12 37.46 0.65
C PRO A 420 7.42 38.28 -0.61
N ASP A 421 6.46 39.11 -1.06
CA ASP A 421 6.54 39.81 -2.36
C ASP A 421 7.77 40.73 -2.51
N TYR A 422 8.30 41.26 -1.39
CA TYR A 422 9.50 42.09 -1.39
C TYR A 422 10.80 41.29 -1.64
N ALA A 423 10.79 39.98 -1.40
CA ALA A 423 11.93 39.09 -1.61
C ALA A 423 11.98 38.49 -3.02
N LEU A 424 10.97 38.77 -3.85
CA LEU A 424 10.88 38.26 -5.22
C LEU A 424 11.70 39.12 -6.19
N THR A 425 12.54 38.46 -6.96
CA THR A 425 13.26 39.08 -8.08
C THR A 425 12.33 39.42 -9.24
N VAL A 426 12.79 40.28 -10.16
CA VAL A 426 12.02 40.66 -11.36
C VAL A 426 11.64 39.42 -12.19
N ASP A 427 12.59 38.50 -12.37
CA ASP A 427 12.36 37.26 -13.11
C ASP A 427 11.37 36.33 -12.40
N GLU A 428 11.39 36.27 -11.06
CA GLU A 428 10.41 35.49 -10.29
C GLU A 428 9.01 36.10 -10.37
N LYS A 429 8.88 37.42 -10.37
CA LYS A 429 7.59 38.11 -10.57
C LYS A 429 7.06 37.89 -11.99
N GLU A 430 7.93 37.95 -13.00
CA GLU A 430 7.58 37.65 -14.40
C GLU A 430 7.10 36.20 -14.54
N PHE A 431 7.85 35.25 -13.99
CA PHE A 431 7.52 33.83 -14.00
C PHE A 431 6.21 33.53 -13.26
N ALA A 432 6.01 34.08 -12.05
CA ALA A 432 4.78 33.88 -11.30
C ALA A 432 3.55 34.41 -12.05
N LYS A 433 3.66 35.57 -12.71
CA LYS A 433 2.59 36.13 -13.55
C LYS A 433 2.28 35.23 -14.75
N PHE A 434 3.30 34.72 -15.43
CA PHE A 434 3.14 33.80 -16.56
C PHE A 434 2.37 32.54 -16.15
N ILE A 435 2.82 31.86 -15.08
CA ILE A 435 2.17 30.65 -14.56
C ILE A 435 0.72 30.94 -14.15
N PHE A 436 0.48 32.04 -13.44
CA PHE A 436 -0.87 32.42 -13.01
C PHE A 436 -1.81 32.70 -14.20
N SER A 437 -1.32 33.37 -15.25
CA SER A 437 -2.11 33.67 -16.45
C SER A 437 -2.46 32.44 -17.31
N LYS A 438 -1.79 31.31 -17.07
CA LYS A 438 -1.94 30.04 -17.82
C LYS A 438 -2.29 28.88 -16.88
N ASN A 439 -3.09 29.19 -15.86
CA ASN A 439 -3.41 28.34 -14.72
C ASN A 439 -3.74 26.88 -15.10
N ASP A 440 -4.54 26.70 -16.15
CA ASP A 440 -5.02 25.39 -16.62
C ASP A 440 -3.87 24.41 -16.95
N TYR A 441 -2.75 24.89 -17.48
CA TYR A 441 -1.62 24.04 -17.88
C TYR A 441 -0.63 23.72 -16.75
N PHE A 442 -0.66 24.48 -15.64
CA PHE A 442 0.40 24.44 -14.64
C PHE A 442 -0.06 24.07 -13.23
N ILE A 443 -1.30 24.40 -12.86
CA ILE A 443 -1.83 24.15 -11.51
C ILE A 443 -2.62 22.82 -11.44
N ALA A 444 -3.11 22.32 -12.57
CA ALA A 444 -3.61 20.95 -12.64
C ALA A 444 -2.51 19.96 -12.22
N ASP A 445 -2.91 18.84 -11.60
CA ASP A 445 -1.97 17.79 -11.24
C ASP A 445 -1.42 17.08 -12.50
N LEU A 446 -0.30 16.36 -12.32
CA LEU A 446 0.40 15.69 -13.41
C LEU A 446 -0.51 14.75 -14.21
N SER A 447 -1.34 13.94 -13.52
CA SER A 447 -2.22 12.95 -14.14
C SER A 447 -3.30 13.62 -15.01
N THR A 448 -3.93 14.70 -14.52
CA THR A 448 -4.93 15.45 -15.28
C THR A 448 -4.32 16.06 -16.55
N ARG A 449 -3.12 16.64 -16.44
CA ARG A 449 -2.43 17.19 -17.61
C ARG A 449 -2.07 16.12 -18.62
N LEU A 450 -1.66 14.94 -18.16
CA LEU A 450 -1.39 13.80 -19.02
C LEU A 450 -2.66 13.39 -19.79
N GLU A 451 -3.78 13.18 -19.10
CA GLU A 451 -5.08 12.81 -19.70
C GLU A 451 -5.49 13.81 -20.80
N GLU A 452 -5.48 15.11 -20.49
CA GLU A 452 -5.81 16.16 -21.46
C GLU A 452 -4.88 16.16 -22.69
N GLN A 453 -3.57 15.89 -22.50
CA GLN A 453 -2.64 15.77 -23.62
C GLN A 453 -2.89 14.49 -24.42
N LEU A 454 -3.20 13.37 -23.77
CA LEU A 454 -3.49 12.12 -24.45
C LEU A 454 -4.72 12.26 -25.35
N ASP A 455 -5.82 12.82 -24.85
CA ASP A 455 -7.03 13.09 -25.64
C ASP A 455 -6.74 14.00 -26.84
N THR A 456 -5.97 15.05 -26.60
CA THR A 456 -5.57 16.02 -27.64
C THR A 456 -4.74 15.35 -28.73
N LEU A 457 -3.82 14.46 -28.36
CA LEU A 457 -2.93 13.77 -29.30
C LEU A 457 -3.59 12.59 -30.02
N LEU A 458 -4.52 11.88 -29.37
CA LEU A 458 -5.31 10.80 -29.98
C LEU A 458 -6.21 11.31 -31.10
N SER A 459 -6.56 12.60 -31.11
CA SER A 459 -7.33 13.25 -32.19
C SER A 459 -6.57 13.48 -33.50
N ILE A 460 -5.28 13.14 -33.56
CA ILE A 460 -4.42 13.44 -34.71
C ILE A 460 -4.50 12.32 -35.75
N GLU A 461 -4.94 12.67 -36.97
CA GLU A 461 -4.91 11.77 -38.14
C GLU A 461 -3.49 11.25 -38.45
N SER A 462 -3.40 9.96 -38.76
CA SER A 462 -2.14 9.25 -38.95
C SER A 462 -1.49 9.46 -40.33
N GLU A 463 -2.11 10.17 -41.29
CA GLU A 463 -1.61 10.35 -42.67
C GLU A 463 -0.70 11.56 -42.93
N LEU A 464 0.21 11.86 -42.00
CA LEU A 464 1.12 13.00 -42.13
C LEU A 464 2.55 12.56 -42.48
N SER A 465 3.28 13.42 -43.21
CA SER A 465 4.73 13.25 -43.32
C SER A 465 5.40 13.46 -41.95
N GLN A 466 6.62 12.94 -41.75
CA GLN A 466 7.34 13.10 -40.48
C GLN A 466 7.50 14.57 -40.04
N LYS A 467 7.65 15.49 -40.99
CA LYS A 467 7.79 16.94 -40.70
C LYS A 467 6.46 17.56 -40.28
N GLU A 468 5.38 17.25 -40.99
CA GLU A 468 4.02 17.73 -40.65
C GLU A 468 3.54 17.15 -39.33
N PHE A 469 3.85 15.87 -39.08
CA PHE A 469 3.57 15.21 -37.81
C PHE A 469 4.23 15.98 -36.66
N LYS A 470 5.55 16.21 -36.71
CA LYS A 470 6.25 16.98 -35.68
C LYS A 470 5.65 18.35 -35.44
N HIS A 471 5.33 19.08 -36.51
CA HIS A 471 4.73 20.40 -36.42
C HIS A 471 3.36 20.37 -35.73
N LYS A 472 2.49 19.43 -36.11
CA LYS A 472 1.14 19.30 -35.55
C LYS A 472 1.16 18.89 -34.07
N ILE A 473 2.11 18.03 -33.68
CA ILE A 473 2.33 17.67 -32.27
C ILE A 473 2.78 18.89 -31.46
N SER A 474 3.78 19.63 -31.95
CA SER A 474 4.24 20.85 -31.28
C SER A 474 3.11 21.89 -31.15
N GLU A 475 2.31 22.09 -32.19
CA GLU A 475 1.16 22.98 -32.18
C GLU A 475 0.12 22.57 -31.10
N LYS A 476 -0.21 21.28 -31.05
CA LYS A 476 -1.19 20.71 -30.10
C LYS A 476 -0.69 20.71 -28.65
N LEU A 477 0.61 20.53 -28.43
CA LEU A 477 1.27 20.64 -27.13
C LEU A 477 1.63 22.09 -26.76
N HIS A 478 1.09 23.07 -27.49
CA HIS A 478 1.26 24.50 -27.27
C HIS A 478 2.73 24.97 -27.26
N ASP A 479 3.46 24.73 -28.35
CA ASP A 479 4.89 25.08 -28.50
C ASP A 479 5.25 26.51 -28.05
N GLY A 480 4.36 27.48 -28.27
CA GLY A 480 4.53 28.86 -27.79
C GLY A 480 4.63 28.97 -26.26
N ILE A 481 3.81 28.20 -25.53
CA ILE A 481 3.85 28.13 -24.06
C ILE A 481 5.14 27.44 -23.61
N ILE A 482 5.57 26.38 -24.30
CA ILE A 482 6.80 25.64 -23.95
C ILE A 482 8.04 26.53 -24.11
N SER A 483 8.14 27.28 -25.21
CA SER A 483 9.26 28.18 -25.47
C SER A 483 9.35 29.32 -24.43
N ASP A 484 8.22 29.97 -24.13
CA ASP A 484 8.17 31.01 -23.10
C ASP A 484 8.51 30.43 -21.70
N MET A 485 8.01 29.24 -21.39
CA MET A 485 8.32 28.53 -20.15
C MET A 485 9.81 28.20 -20.04
N LEU A 486 10.43 27.64 -21.09
CA LEU A 486 11.86 27.32 -21.10
C LEU A 486 12.71 28.56 -20.85
N ARG A 487 12.40 29.67 -21.53
CA ARG A 487 13.09 30.94 -21.34
C ARG A 487 13.00 31.42 -19.88
N LEU A 488 11.80 31.37 -19.29
CA LEU A 488 11.61 31.83 -17.90
C LEU A 488 12.24 30.87 -16.89
N LEU A 489 12.10 29.56 -17.07
CA LEU A 489 12.74 28.55 -16.22
C LEU A 489 14.26 28.67 -16.26
N ALA A 490 14.85 28.92 -17.42
CA ALA A 490 16.29 29.15 -17.54
C ALA A 490 16.75 30.33 -16.67
N LYS A 491 16.01 31.45 -16.66
CA LYS A 491 16.28 32.60 -15.79
C LYS A 491 16.18 32.28 -14.29
N ILE A 492 15.29 31.36 -13.91
CA ILE A 492 15.15 30.93 -12.51
C ILE A 492 16.25 29.94 -12.12
N PHE A 493 16.48 28.93 -12.96
CA PHE A 493 17.33 27.77 -12.65
C PHE A 493 18.82 28.02 -12.80
N HIS A 494 19.29 28.97 -13.63
CA HIS A 494 20.73 29.29 -13.69
C HIS A 494 21.26 29.90 -12.38
N ARG A 495 20.37 30.42 -11.52
CA ARG A 495 20.71 30.94 -10.18
C ARG A 495 20.75 29.85 -9.11
N LYS A 496 20.35 28.62 -9.47
CA LYS A 496 20.37 27.47 -8.57
C LYS A 496 21.70 26.74 -8.70
N ASN A 497 22.13 26.12 -7.61
CA ASN A 497 23.32 25.28 -7.60
C ASN A 497 23.04 24.00 -8.42
N LYS A 498 21.95 23.31 -8.12
CA LYS A 498 21.46 22.14 -8.86
C LYS A 498 19.94 22.17 -9.03
N VAL A 499 19.46 21.71 -10.18
CA VAL A 499 18.06 21.33 -10.39
C VAL A 499 18.00 19.81 -10.35
N VAL A 500 17.28 19.25 -9.38
CA VAL A 500 17.20 17.81 -9.14
C VAL A 500 15.78 17.34 -9.43
N LEU A 501 15.66 16.32 -10.28
CA LEU A 501 14.42 15.67 -10.63
C LEU A 501 14.44 14.21 -10.14
N LEU A 502 13.55 13.87 -9.23
CA LEU A 502 13.40 12.52 -8.69
C LEU A 502 12.07 11.95 -9.19
N ILE A 503 12.09 10.76 -9.83
CA ILE A 503 10.87 10.13 -10.39
C ILE A 503 10.71 8.70 -9.86
N ASP A 504 9.59 8.44 -9.17
CA ASP A 504 9.20 7.10 -8.65
C ASP A 504 7.81 6.69 -9.14
N ASN A 505 7.39 5.48 -8.79
CA ASN A 505 6.04 4.96 -9.03
C ASN A 505 5.64 4.87 -10.51
N LEU A 506 6.61 4.75 -11.41
CA LEU A 506 6.37 4.56 -12.84
C LEU A 506 5.80 3.16 -13.18
N ASP A 507 5.64 2.31 -12.18
CA ASP A 507 5.24 0.91 -12.26
C ASP A 507 3.85 0.61 -11.65
N LYS A 508 3.30 1.47 -10.79
CA LYS A 508 2.12 1.16 -9.94
C LYS A 508 0.84 0.81 -10.71
N SER A 509 0.63 1.40 -11.87
CA SER A 509 -0.60 1.21 -12.66
C SER A 509 -0.52 0.04 -13.67
N TRP A 510 0.63 -0.63 -13.79
CA TRP A 510 0.91 -1.57 -14.90
C TRP A 510 0.54 -3.01 -14.55
N LYS A 511 -0.65 -3.44 -14.98
CA LYS A 511 -1.27 -4.69 -14.52
C LYS A 511 -1.19 -5.89 -15.49
N LYS A 512 -0.43 -5.84 -16.59
CA LYS A 512 -0.37 -6.96 -17.58
C LYS A 512 0.98 -7.12 -18.28
N ASN A 513 1.49 -8.35 -18.35
CA ASN A 513 2.70 -8.71 -19.11
C ASN A 513 2.58 -8.45 -20.63
N SER A 514 1.37 -8.32 -21.18
CA SER A 514 1.16 -8.18 -22.63
C SER A 514 1.55 -6.83 -23.23
N LYS A 515 2.00 -5.85 -22.43
CA LYS A 515 2.31 -4.48 -22.91
C LYS A 515 3.69 -3.95 -22.44
N LEU A 516 4.62 -4.84 -22.05
CA LEU A 516 5.97 -4.48 -21.59
C LEU A 516 6.83 -3.76 -22.66
N ASN A 517 6.53 -3.97 -23.95
CA ASN A 517 7.16 -3.24 -25.05
C ASN A 517 6.83 -1.74 -25.03
N VAL A 518 5.56 -1.41 -24.77
CA VAL A 518 5.09 -0.02 -24.60
C VAL A 518 5.79 0.62 -23.40
N LEU A 519 5.84 -0.11 -22.28
CA LEU A 519 6.52 0.33 -21.06
C LEU A 519 8.00 0.65 -21.32
N SER A 520 8.68 -0.22 -22.06
CA SER A 520 10.10 -0.05 -22.37
C SER A 520 10.33 1.22 -23.19
N LYS A 521 9.53 1.44 -24.24
CA LYS A 521 9.57 2.68 -25.05
C LYS A 521 9.30 3.91 -24.18
N TYR A 522 8.37 3.79 -23.23
CA TYR A 522 7.98 4.88 -22.35
C TYR A 522 9.10 5.32 -21.40
N ILE A 523 9.74 4.38 -20.71
CA ILE A 523 10.87 4.65 -19.81
C ILE A 523 12.09 5.16 -20.58
N LEU A 524 12.40 4.58 -21.74
CA LEU A 524 13.48 5.06 -22.62
C LEU A 524 13.22 6.50 -23.09
N GLY A 525 11.96 6.86 -23.31
CA GLY A 525 11.56 8.25 -23.61
C GLY A 525 11.98 9.25 -22.53
N ILE A 526 11.84 8.90 -21.24
CA ILE A 526 12.28 9.77 -20.12
C ILE A 526 13.79 10.04 -20.20
N LEU A 527 14.55 8.96 -20.38
CA LEU A 527 16.02 9.01 -20.46
C LEU A 527 16.48 9.84 -21.66
N GLY A 528 15.78 9.74 -22.80
CA GLY A 528 16.06 10.58 -23.97
C GLY A 528 15.70 12.05 -23.76
N VAL A 529 14.60 12.34 -23.04
CA VAL A 529 14.10 13.70 -22.80
C VAL A 529 14.98 14.48 -21.83
N SER A 530 15.53 13.83 -20.79
CA SER A 530 16.30 14.51 -19.75
C SER A 530 17.47 15.31 -20.33
N GLY A 531 18.30 14.70 -21.19
CA GLY A 531 19.43 15.37 -21.83
C GLY A 531 19.03 16.50 -22.79
N ARG A 532 17.81 16.45 -23.35
CA ARG A 532 17.27 17.53 -24.21
C ARG A 532 16.76 18.71 -23.39
N ILE A 533 16.09 18.47 -22.27
CA ILE A 533 15.61 19.55 -21.39
C ILE A 533 16.77 20.45 -20.95
N VAL A 534 17.89 19.86 -20.54
CA VAL A 534 19.09 20.62 -20.12
C VAL A 534 19.65 21.45 -21.26
N ARG A 535 19.70 20.88 -22.47
CA ARG A 535 20.17 21.57 -23.66
C ARG A 535 19.27 22.76 -24.00
N ASP A 536 17.96 22.55 -23.95
CA ASP A 536 16.96 23.56 -24.27
C ASP A 536 16.93 24.70 -23.23
N LEU A 537 17.10 24.39 -21.94
CA LEU A 537 17.26 25.40 -20.89
C LEU A 537 18.53 26.23 -21.09
N ASN A 538 19.66 25.56 -21.38
CA ASN A 538 20.94 26.25 -21.61
C ASN A 538 20.97 27.05 -22.92
N TYR A 539 20.15 26.73 -23.91
CA TYR A 539 20.02 27.51 -25.14
C TYR A 539 19.55 28.95 -24.88
N HIS A 540 18.75 29.16 -23.83
CA HIS A 540 18.26 30.49 -23.43
C HIS A 540 19.21 31.24 -22.48
N LEU A 541 20.42 30.70 -22.24
CA LEU A 541 21.41 31.28 -21.34
C LEU A 541 22.67 31.69 -22.10
N ASP A 542 23.36 32.70 -21.58
CA ASP A 542 24.68 33.10 -22.09
C ASP A 542 25.72 32.01 -21.81
N SER A 543 26.81 31.99 -22.57
CA SER A 543 27.88 30.98 -22.48
C SER A 543 28.54 30.84 -21.10
N LYS A 544 28.39 31.84 -20.23
CA LYS A 544 28.92 31.87 -18.85
C LYS A 544 27.94 31.28 -17.81
N SER A 545 26.68 31.10 -18.18
CA SER A 545 25.62 30.60 -17.30
C SER A 545 25.21 29.20 -17.74
N LYS A 546 25.08 28.27 -16.79
CA LYS A 546 24.63 26.90 -17.06
C LYS A 546 23.70 26.43 -15.97
N VAL A 547 22.68 25.67 -16.37
CA VAL A 547 21.85 24.89 -15.46
C VAL A 547 22.53 23.55 -15.23
N SER A 548 22.86 23.25 -13.97
CA SER A 548 23.21 21.90 -13.55
C SER A 548 21.93 21.13 -13.26
N PHE A 549 21.75 19.99 -13.91
CA PHE A 549 20.52 19.20 -13.84
C PHE A 549 20.85 17.75 -13.47
N HIS A 550 20.13 17.20 -12.51
CA HIS A 550 20.30 15.84 -12.03
C HIS A 550 18.95 15.11 -12.16
N LEU A 551 18.93 13.95 -12.80
CA LEU A 551 17.78 13.07 -12.89
C LEU A 551 18.06 11.76 -12.17
N THR A 552 17.16 11.34 -11.30
CA THR A 552 17.16 10.00 -10.71
C THR A 552 15.82 9.32 -10.95
N LEU A 553 15.86 8.17 -11.62
CA LEU A 553 14.69 7.31 -11.89
C LEU A 553 14.71 6.10 -10.97
N PHE A 554 13.58 5.78 -10.35
CA PHE A 554 13.40 4.59 -9.54
C PHE A 554 12.55 3.58 -10.29
N LEU A 555 13.06 2.37 -10.50
CA LEU A 555 12.39 1.33 -11.30
C LEU A 555 12.43 -0.02 -10.60
N ARG A 556 11.41 -0.85 -10.84
CA ARG A 556 11.48 -2.26 -10.47
C ARG A 556 12.51 -3.00 -11.33
N SER A 557 13.19 -3.97 -10.72
CA SER A 557 14.23 -4.76 -11.40
C SER A 557 13.72 -5.59 -12.59
N ASP A 558 12.51 -6.14 -12.47
CA ASP A 558 11.85 -6.89 -13.54
C ASP A 558 11.51 -5.97 -14.74
N ILE A 559 10.93 -4.81 -14.50
CA ILE A 559 10.66 -3.79 -15.53
C ILE A 559 11.95 -3.33 -16.20
N PHE A 560 12.99 -3.03 -15.41
CA PHE A 560 14.27 -2.60 -15.95
C PHE A 560 14.92 -3.65 -16.86
N LYS A 561 14.79 -4.94 -16.55
CA LYS A 561 15.27 -6.05 -17.41
C LYS A 561 14.66 -5.96 -18.82
N TYR A 562 13.36 -5.67 -18.92
CA TYR A 562 12.70 -5.48 -20.22
C TYR A 562 13.17 -4.20 -20.92
N VAL A 563 13.29 -3.08 -20.19
CA VAL A 563 13.80 -1.81 -20.71
C VAL A 563 15.20 -2.00 -21.32
N GLN A 564 16.09 -2.71 -20.61
CA GLN A 564 17.44 -2.98 -21.06
C GLN A 564 17.45 -3.84 -22.33
N ASN A 565 16.62 -4.88 -22.41
CA ASN A 565 16.54 -5.73 -23.60
C ASN A 565 16.02 -4.99 -24.86
N GLN A 566 15.24 -3.93 -24.69
CA GLN A 566 14.67 -3.13 -25.78
C GLN A 566 15.52 -1.90 -26.14
N ALA A 567 16.48 -1.53 -25.30
CA ALA A 567 17.35 -0.40 -25.56
C ALA A 567 18.26 -0.66 -26.77
N ARG A 568 18.50 0.38 -27.58
CA ARG A 568 19.43 0.29 -28.72
C ARG A 568 20.88 0.14 -28.27
N GLU A 569 21.24 0.79 -27.17
CA GLU A 569 22.60 0.82 -26.59
C GLU A 569 22.50 0.53 -25.07
N PRO A 570 22.16 -0.72 -24.68
CA PRO A 570 21.88 -1.08 -23.29
C PRO A 570 23.10 -0.97 -22.37
N ASP A 571 24.30 -1.04 -22.94
CA ASP A 571 25.59 -0.89 -22.27
C ASP A 571 25.88 0.54 -21.82
N LYS A 572 25.23 1.55 -22.44
CA LYS A 572 25.37 2.96 -22.05
C LYS A 572 24.42 3.40 -20.95
N ILE A 573 23.51 2.52 -20.53
CA ILE A 573 22.55 2.82 -19.47
C ILE A 573 23.20 2.47 -18.13
N GLU A 574 23.76 3.48 -17.48
CA GLU A 574 24.26 3.33 -16.11
C GLU A 574 23.08 3.20 -15.12
N TYR A 575 23.19 2.22 -14.24
CA TYR A 575 22.21 1.99 -13.18
C TYR A 575 22.90 1.53 -11.90
N GLN A 576 22.22 1.80 -10.78
CA GLN A 576 22.61 1.37 -9.45
C GLN A 576 21.53 0.49 -8.88
N ARG A 577 21.95 -0.46 -8.05
CA ARG A 577 21.07 -1.49 -7.54
C ARG A 577 21.00 -1.40 -6.02
N ILE A 578 19.78 -1.45 -5.51
CA ILE A 578 19.54 -1.66 -4.08
C ILE A 578 19.40 -3.17 -3.83
N SER A 579 20.29 -3.71 -3.00
CA SER A 579 20.29 -5.11 -2.57
C SER A 579 20.79 -5.21 -1.14
N TRP A 580 20.18 -6.10 -0.36
CA TRP A 580 20.49 -6.32 1.05
C TRP A 580 21.02 -7.74 1.27
N ASN A 581 22.00 -8.13 0.44
CA ASN A 581 22.59 -9.47 0.47
C ASN A 581 23.64 -9.63 1.58
N ASP A 582 24.13 -8.52 2.14
CA ASP A 582 25.05 -8.53 3.28
C ASP A 582 24.21 -8.53 4.57
N PRO A 583 24.26 -9.62 5.37
CA PRO A 583 23.48 -9.73 6.60
C PRO A 583 23.75 -8.61 7.60
N ILE A 584 25.00 -8.13 7.70
CA ILE A 584 25.38 -7.09 8.67
C ILE A 584 24.71 -5.78 8.29
N VAL A 585 24.78 -5.40 7.01
CA VAL A 585 24.14 -4.18 6.50
C VAL A 585 22.62 -4.29 6.57
N PHE A 586 22.06 -5.49 6.37
CA PHE A 586 20.63 -5.75 6.47
C PHE A 586 20.09 -5.53 7.89
N PHE A 587 20.75 -6.09 8.92
CA PHE A 587 20.32 -5.89 10.31
C PHE A 587 20.60 -4.48 10.84
N ARG A 588 21.58 -3.77 10.28
CA ARG A 588 21.80 -2.35 10.60
C ARG A 588 20.54 -1.49 10.34
N ILE A 589 19.64 -1.90 9.45
CA ILE A 589 18.36 -1.19 9.21
C ILE A 589 17.50 -1.15 10.48
N ILE A 590 17.32 -2.30 11.13
CA ILE A 590 16.47 -2.35 12.33
C ILE A 590 17.18 -1.73 13.53
N GLU A 591 18.50 -1.84 13.60
CA GLU A 591 19.32 -1.22 14.65
C GLU A 591 19.29 0.32 14.58
N GLN A 592 19.44 0.92 13.40
CA GLN A 592 19.37 2.39 13.26
C GLN A 592 17.97 2.92 13.57
N ARG A 593 16.92 2.20 13.15
CA ARG A 593 15.53 2.52 13.53
C ARG A 593 15.32 2.44 15.03
N PHE A 594 15.87 1.40 15.66
CA PHE A 594 15.79 1.23 17.11
C PHE A 594 16.50 2.37 17.85
N LEU A 595 17.67 2.80 17.39
CA LEU A 595 18.40 3.90 18.00
C LEU A 595 17.67 5.25 17.90
N GLU A 596 17.22 5.62 16.69
CA GLU A 596 16.70 6.98 16.43
C GLU A 596 15.23 7.17 16.85
N LEU A 597 14.46 6.09 16.98
CA LEU A 597 13.03 6.17 17.30
C LEU A 597 12.72 5.97 18.79
N ASN A 598 13.73 5.64 19.61
CA ASN A 598 13.58 5.33 21.03
C ASN A 598 14.43 6.28 21.91
N ASP A 599 14.43 6.07 23.22
CA ASP A 599 15.08 6.99 24.18
C ASP A 599 16.60 7.07 23.91
N GLU A 600 17.18 8.28 24.01
CA GLU A 600 18.61 8.57 23.70
C GLU A 600 19.64 7.74 24.50
N GLU A 601 19.21 7.04 25.56
CA GLU A 601 20.07 6.18 26.39
C GLU A 601 20.24 4.75 25.83
N GLU A 602 19.43 4.33 24.83
CA GLU A 602 19.48 2.97 24.30
C GLU A 602 20.62 2.77 23.28
N LEU A 603 21.35 1.66 23.39
CA LEU A 603 22.38 1.25 22.43
C LEU A 603 21.84 0.23 21.44
N SER A 604 22.44 0.09 20.24
CA SER A 604 21.98 -0.91 19.26
C SER A 604 22.06 -2.36 19.78
N GLU A 605 23.02 -2.63 20.66
CA GLU A 605 23.19 -3.93 21.33
C GLU A 605 22.01 -4.24 22.26
N ASP A 606 21.35 -3.22 22.81
CA ASP A 606 20.21 -3.39 23.71
C ASP A 606 19.02 -4.06 23.03
N LEU A 607 18.82 -3.82 21.72
CA LEU A 607 17.81 -4.53 20.94
C LEU A 607 17.99 -6.04 21.08
N TRP A 608 19.21 -6.51 20.86
CA TRP A 608 19.55 -7.93 20.79
C TRP A 608 19.72 -8.57 22.18
N ASP A 609 20.20 -7.81 23.17
CA ASP A 609 20.48 -8.34 24.50
C ASP A 609 19.33 -8.20 25.50
N LYS A 610 18.47 -7.18 25.35
CA LYS A 610 17.41 -6.86 26.32
C LYS A 610 16.01 -7.11 25.78
N TYR A 611 15.78 -6.95 24.48
CA TYR A 611 14.43 -6.84 23.93
C TYR A 611 14.00 -7.99 23.01
N ILE A 612 14.90 -8.92 22.66
CA ILE A 612 14.57 -10.07 21.81
C ILE A 612 15.26 -11.36 22.25
N ALA A 613 14.61 -12.49 22.01
CA ALA A 613 15.17 -13.82 22.24
C ALA A 613 16.45 -14.02 21.41
N LYS A 614 17.44 -14.68 22.01
CA LYS A 614 18.74 -14.95 21.37
C LYS A 614 18.67 -16.00 20.27
N SER A 615 17.69 -16.89 20.35
CA SER A 615 17.50 -18.00 19.43
C SER A 615 16.02 -18.36 19.30
N VAL A 616 15.68 -18.96 18.16
CA VAL A 616 14.37 -19.55 17.86
C VAL A 616 14.62 -20.98 17.36
N ASN A 617 13.97 -21.98 17.96
CA ASN A 617 14.16 -23.40 17.69
C ASN A 617 15.64 -23.84 17.75
N GLY A 618 16.42 -23.25 18.65
CA GLY A 618 17.86 -23.53 18.79
C GLY A 618 18.76 -22.89 17.73
N GLN A 619 18.21 -22.14 16.78
CA GLN A 619 18.94 -21.35 15.78
C GLN A 619 19.10 -19.90 16.24
N PRO A 620 20.26 -19.24 16.07
CA PRO A 620 20.43 -17.82 16.37
C PRO A 620 19.37 -16.95 15.67
N ILE A 621 18.85 -15.94 16.37
CA ILE A 621 17.71 -15.13 15.87
C ILE A 621 17.98 -14.49 14.50
N GLN A 622 19.20 -13.97 14.27
CA GLN A 622 19.55 -13.38 12.97
C GLN A 622 19.54 -14.42 11.84
N GLU A 623 20.07 -15.62 12.08
CA GLU A 623 20.07 -16.70 11.08
C GLU A 623 18.65 -17.20 10.82
N PHE A 624 17.84 -17.37 11.88
CA PHE A 624 16.44 -17.73 11.76
C PHE A 624 15.66 -16.73 10.90
N ILE A 625 15.86 -15.43 11.11
CA ILE A 625 15.20 -14.39 10.31
C ILE A 625 15.64 -14.49 8.84
N LEU A 626 16.94 -14.53 8.55
CA LEU A 626 17.48 -14.60 7.18
C LEU A 626 16.93 -15.80 6.39
N ASP A 627 16.75 -16.93 7.07
CA ASP A 627 16.24 -18.15 6.44
C ASP A 627 14.73 -18.08 6.17
N ASN A 628 13.98 -17.26 6.90
CA ASN A 628 12.51 -17.29 6.89
C ASN A 628 11.84 -16.08 6.25
N ILE A 629 12.53 -14.95 6.03
CA ILE A 629 11.96 -13.77 5.36
C ILE A 629 12.63 -13.46 4.02
N TYR A 630 11.96 -12.70 3.16
CA TYR A 630 12.65 -12.09 2.02
C TYR A 630 13.63 -11.02 2.53
N PRO A 631 14.86 -10.93 1.96
CA PRO A 631 15.88 -9.96 2.39
C PRO A 631 15.55 -8.55 1.89
N ARG A 632 14.51 -7.96 2.47
CA ARG A 632 13.93 -6.67 2.11
C ARG A 632 13.68 -5.87 3.40
N PRO A 633 14.03 -4.58 3.45
CA PRO A 633 13.83 -3.74 4.63
C PRO A 633 12.38 -3.79 5.14
N ARG A 634 11.41 -3.71 4.21
CA ARG A 634 9.98 -3.78 4.52
C ARG A 634 9.60 -5.03 5.31
N ASP A 635 10.11 -6.17 4.86
CA ASP A 635 9.82 -7.48 5.42
C ASP A 635 10.44 -7.66 6.82
N LEU A 636 11.66 -7.15 7.00
CA LEU A 636 12.34 -7.11 8.30
C LEU A 636 11.56 -6.27 9.31
N ILE A 637 11.19 -5.04 8.93
CA ILE A 637 10.45 -4.12 9.81
C ILE A 637 9.09 -4.72 10.19
N TYR A 638 8.38 -5.31 9.21
CA TYR A 638 7.10 -5.99 9.47
C TYR A 638 7.25 -7.08 10.54
N LEU A 639 8.23 -7.97 10.39
CA LEU A 639 8.42 -9.09 11.34
C LEU A 639 8.73 -8.58 12.74
N PHE A 640 9.63 -7.59 12.89
CA PHE A 640 9.96 -7.01 14.19
C PHE A 640 8.78 -6.30 14.84
N GLN A 641 8.04 -5.50 14.06
CA GLN A 641 6.85 -4.82 14.55
C GLN A 641 5.80 -5.84 15.00
N ARG A 642 5.54 -6.88 14.21
CA ARG A 642 4.56 -7.91 14.57
C ARG A 642 4.98 -8.76 15.77
N SER A 643 6.27 -9.09 15.87
CA SER A 643 6.82 -9.84 17.02
C SER A 643 6.70 -9.01 18.30
N LYS A 644 7.02 -7.71 18.24
CA LYS A 644 6.82 -6.78 19.34
C LYS A 644 5.34 -6.71 19.74
N ASP A 645 4.45 -6.51 18.78
CA ASP A 645 3.01 -6.41 19.04
C ASP A 645 2.46 -7.66 19.74
N LEU A 646 2.90 -8.85 19.34
CA LEU A 646 2.51 -10.11 19.99
C LEU A 646 3.07 -10.23 21.41
N ALA A 647 4.35 -9.90 21.60
CA ALA A 647 4.98 -9.91 22.91
C ALA A 647 4.29 -8.95 23.90
N VAL A 648 4.00 -7.76 23.41
CA VAL A 648 3.26 -6.70 24.11
C VAL A 648 1.87 -7.19 24.50
N GLN A 649 1.09 -7.73 23.56
CA GLN A 649 -0.24 -8.33 23.81
C GLN A 649 -0.22 -9.47 24.83
N ARG A 650 0.89 -10.20 24.93
CA ARG A 650 1.09 -11.28 25.90
C ARG A 650 1.64 -10.79 27.24
N SER A 651 1.77 -9.47 27.41
CA SER A 651 2.39 -8.83 28.58
C SER A 651 3.83 -9.31 28.85
N HIS A 652 4.56 -9.70 27.80
CA HIS A 652 5.97 -10.05 27.91
C HIS A 652 6.83 -8.80 28.13
N ILE A 653 7.96 -8.98 28.80
CA ILE A 653 8.94 -7.91 29.04
C ILE A 653 9.93 -7.75 27.88
N MET A 654 10.02 -8.77 27.01
CA MET A 654 10.85 -8.84 25.82
C MET A 654 10.14 -9.68 24.75
N ILE A 655 10.59 -9.62 23.50
CA ILE A 655 10.11 -10.49 22.43
C ILE A 655 10.65 -11.90 22.66
N GLU A 656 9.78 -12.83 23.02
CA GLU A 656 10.14 -14.22 23.27
C GLU A 656 10.11 -15.04 21.97
N GLU A 657 10.68 -16.25 22.01
CA GLU A 657 10.75 -17.16 20.86
C GLU A 657 9.38 -17.42 20.23
N GLN A 658 8.35 -17.66 21.05
CA GLN A 658 6.99 -17.93 20.59
C GLN A 658 6.37 -16.72 19.89
N ASP A 659 6.76 -15.49 20.25
CA ASP A 659 6.26 -14.27 19.62
C ASP A 659 6.79 -14.14 18.18
N VAL A 660 8.06 -14.48 17.97
CA VAL A 660 8.68 -14.50 16.65
C VAL A 660 8.09 -15.59 15.76
N VAL A 661 7.86 -16.79 16.31
CA VAL A 661 7.26 -17.92 15.58
C VAL A 661 5.84 -17.59 15.13
N ASP A 662 5.03 -16.98 15.98
CA ASP A 662 3.66 -16.59 15.62
C ASP A 662 3.64 -15.38 14.70
N ALA A 663 4.54 -14.41 14.88
CA ALA A 663 4.72 -13.31 13.93
C ALA A 663 5.12 -13.81 12.53
N LEU A 664 5.89 -14.89 12.44
CA LEU A 664 6.27 -15.49 11.17
C LEU A 664 5.04 -16.11 10.45
N LYS A 665 4.07 -16.66 11.19
CA LYS A 665 2.80 -17.15 10.60
C LYS A 665 2.00 -16.01 9.98
N ASP A 666 1.90 -14.89 10.69
CA ASP A 666 1.24 -13.68 10.18
C ASP A 666 1.98 -13.07 8.98
N TYR A 667 3.31 -13.00 9.06
CA TYR A 667 4.17 -12.59 7.95
C TYR A 667 3.95 -13.49 6.72
N SER A 668 3.82 -14.81 6.94
CA SER A 668 3.61 -15.75 5.85
C SER A 668 2.30 -15.51 5.10
N ASN A 669 1.21 -15.24 5.82
CA ASN A 669 -0.07 -14.83 5.23
C ASN A 669 0.07 -13.49 4.47
N TRP A 670 0.75 -12.52 5.08
CA TRP A 670 1.00 -11.22 4.45
C TRP A 670 1.82 -11.33 3.16
N ILE A 671 2.85 -12.20 3.12
CA ILE A 671 3.63 -12.47 1.91
C ILE A 671 2.80 -13.20 0.85
N PHE A 672 2.02 -14.21 1.24
CA PHE A 672 1.12 -14.91 0.31
C PHE A 672 0.20 -13.91 -0.39
N THR A 673 -0.46 -13.03 0.37
CA THR A 673 -1.33 -12.01 -0.20
C THR A 673 -0.57 -10.95 -1.02
N SER A 674 0.64 -10.56 -0.62
CA SER A 674 1.50 -9.63 -1.38
C SER A 674 1.94 -10.23 -2.73
N VAL A 675 2.31 -11.52 -2.77
CA VAL A 675 2.69 -12.21 -4.02
C VAL A 675 1.53 -12.23 -5.01
N LEU A 676 0.30 -12.47 -4.53
CA LEU A 676 -0.89 -12.40 -5.38
C LEU A 676 -1.13 -11.01 -5.98
N VAL A 677 -0.77 -9.93 -5.27
CA VAL A 677 -0.82 -8.55 -5.80
C VAL A 677 0.33 -8.25 -6.75
N GLU A 678 1.52 -8.79 -6.48
CA GLU A 678 2.71 -8.61 -7.34
C GLU A 678 2.59 -9.35 -8.69
N ASN A 679 1.66 -10.29 -8.80
CA ASN A 679 1.48 -11.12 -9.98
C ASN A 679 0.77 -10.40 -11.15
N GLY A 680 1.39 -10.41 -12.34
CA GLY A 680 0.86 -9.84 -13.59
C GLY A 680 0.15 -10.83 -14.53
N VAL A 681 -0.11 -12.06 -14.09
CA VAL A 681 -0.91 -13.10 -14.80
C VAL A 681 -2.40 -12.91 -14.48
N SER A 682 -3.33 -13.57 -15.19
CA SER A 682 -4.74 -13.55 -14.81
C SER A 682 -4.86 -13.89 -13.31
N GLN A 683 -5.37 -12.94 -12.51
CA GLN A 683 -5.29 -12.97 -11.05
C GLN A 683 -5.80 -14.29 -10.48
N LYS A 684 -6.85 -14.85 -11.12
CA LYS A 684 -7.52 -16.06 -10.69
C LYS A 684 -6.69 -17.35 -10.86
N GLN A 685 -6.02 -17.57 -11.99
CA GLN A 685 -5.26 -18.81 -12.21
C GLN A 685 -4.07 -18.95 -11.27
N MET A 686 -3.33 -17.86 -11.05
CA MET A 686 -2.23 -17.86 -10.08
C MET A 686 -2.76 -18.00 -8.66
N GLU A 687 -3.87 -17.34 -8.34
CA GLU A 687 -4.52 -17.48 -7.04
C GLU A 687 -4.89 -18.94 -6.78
N ASP A 688 -5.62 -19.58 -7.70
CA ASP A 688 -5.99 -21.00 -7.61
C ASP A 688 -4.75 -21.90 -7.46
N PHE A 689 -3.67 -21.64 -8.22
CA PHE A 689 -2.41 -22.38 -8.09
C PHE A 689 -1.76 -22.23 -6.72
N MET A 690 -1.71 -21.00 -6.20
CA MET A 690 -1.12 -20.72 -4.89
C MET A 690 -1.92 -21.37 -3.75
N TYR A 691 -3.26 -21.43 -3.84
CA TYR A 691 -4.08 -22.17 -2.87
C TYR A 691 -3.90 -23.69 -2.99
N ASN A 692 -3.70 -24.22 -4.19
CA ASN A 692 -3.44 -25.64 -4.39
C ASN A 692 -2.07 -26.09 -3.82
N LEU A 693 -1.17 -25.16 -3.46
CA LEU A 693 0.06 -25.49 -2.74
C LEU A 693 -0.17 -25.80 -1.25
N ILE A 694 -1.37 -25.60 -0.71
CA ILE A 694 -1.66 -25.82 0.71
C ILE A 694 -1.51 -27.32 1.05
N GLY A 695 -0.73 -27.63 2.09
CA GLY A 695 -0.48 -28.99 2.56
C GLY A 695 0.51 -29.79 1.69
N GLU A 696 1.09 -29.18 0.65
CA GLU A 696 2.13 -29.81 -0.15
C GLU A 696 3.47 -29.89 0.60
N ASN A 697 4.35 -30.80 0.18
CA ASN A 697 5.71 -30.85 0.72
C ASN A 697 6.48 -29.59 0.38
N GLN A 698 7.31 -29.09 1.30
CA GLN A 698 8.10 -27.88 1.04
C GLN A 698 9.05 -28.05 -0.15
N ILE A 699 9.57 -29.27 -0.37
CA ILE A 699 10.32 -29.62 -1.56
C ILE A 699 9.36 -30.27 -2.57
N ILE A 700 9.14 -29.58 -3.68
CA ILE A 700 8.17 -29.95 -4.70
C ILE A 700 8.86 -30.41 -5.98
N SER A 701 8.32 -31.45 -6.61
CA SER A 701 8.83 -31.98 -7.88
C SER A 701 8.23 -31.25 -9.09
N LEU A 702 8.90 -31.29 -10.24
CA LEU A 702 8.34 -30.80 -11.50
C LEU A 702 7.02 -31.48 -11.85
N GLN A 703 6.86 -32.77 -11.53
CA GLN A 703 5.62 -33.52 -11.77
C GLN A 703 4.47 -32.99 -10.88
N SER A 704 4.74 -32.71 -9.62
CA SER A 704 3.77 -32.11 -8.70
C SER A 704 3.34 -30.72 -9.19
N ILE A 705 4.29 -29.86 -9.59
CA ILE A 705 3.98 -28.54 -10.17
C ILE A 705 3.07 -28.69 -11.41
N LYS A 706 3.35 -29.64 -12.30
CA LYS A 706 2.50 -29.93 -13.47
C LYS A 706 1.08 -30.32 -13.05
N GLY A 707 0.92 -31.17 -12.04
CA GLY A 707 -0.39 -31.56 -11.51
C GLY A 707 -1.18 -30.35 -11.00
N LEU A 708 -0.55 -29.52 -10.15
CA LEU A 708 -1.18 -28.31 -9.60
C LEU A 708 -1.55 -27.30 -10.70
N MET A 709 -0.72 -27.16 -11.74
CA MET A 709 -1.04 -26.33 -12.91
C MET A 709 -2.31 -26.81 -13.64
N GLN A 710 -2.48 -28.14 -13.79
CA GLN A 710 -3.69 -28.71 -14.42
C GLN A 710 -4.92 -28.42 -13.57
N ASP A 711 -4.83 -28.62 -12.25
CA ASP A 711 -5.93 -28.37 -11.31
C ASP A 711 -6.35 -26.89 -11.30
N SER A 712 -5.41 -25.97 -11.55
CA SER A 712 -5.65 -24.52 -11.64
C SER A 712 -5.96 -24.02 -13.07
N SER A 713 -6.25 -24.93 -14.02
CA SER A 713 -6.56 -24.58 -15.41
C SER A 713 -5.46 -23.77 -16.12
N ILE A 714 -4.19 -24.06 -15.82
CA ILE A 714 -3.01 -23.48 -16.46
C ILE A 714 -2.48 -24.45 -17.52
N SER A 715 -2.13 -23.93 -18.71
CA SER A 715 -1.57 -24.74 -19.80
C SER A 715 -0.25 -25.39 -19.38
N VAL A 716 -0.08 -26.68 -19.70
CA VAL A 716 1.12 -27.49 -19.37
C VAL A 716 1.90 -27.87 -20.63
N ILE A 717 1.79 -27.07 -21.69
CA ILE A 717 2.66 -27.16 -22.86
C ILE A 717 4.08 -26.75 -22.44
N ASP A 718 5.14 -27.37 -22.98
CA ASP A 718 6.52 -27.17 -22.51
C ASP A 718 6.95 -25.69 -22.46
N GLU A 719 6.56 -24.87 -23.44
CA GLU A 719 6.85 -23.44 -23.46
C GLU A 719 6.12 -22.69 -22.33
N ASP A 720 4.85 -23.00 -22.08
CA ASP A 720 4.03 -22.40 -21.01
C ASP A 720 4.52 -22.84 -19.62
N LEU A 721 4.95 -24.09 -19.50
CA LEU A 721 5.50 -24.66 -18.27
C LEU A 721 6.81 -23.98 -17.86
N GLU A 722 7.77 -23.88 -18.77
CA GLU A 722 9.05 -23.22 -18.47
C GLU A 722 8.82 -21.74 -18.14
N TYR A 723 7.92 -21.07 -18.86
CA TYR A 723 7.50 -19.71 -18.57
C TYR A 723 6.90 -19.57 -17.17
N PHE A 724 5.95 -20.43 -16.80
CA PHE A 724 5.28 -20.37 -15.50
C PHE A 724 6.23 -20.66 -14.34
N ILE A 725 7.12 -21.65 -14.47
CA ILE A 725 8.14 -21.95 -13.45
C ILE A 725 9.11 -20.78 -13.30
N ASN A 726 9.59 -20.21 -14.40
CA ASN A 726 10.45 -19.01 -14.34
C ASN A 726 9.72 -17.85 -13.63
N HIS A 727 8.43 -17.69 -13.89
CA HIS A 727 7.61 -16.67 -13.25
C HIS A 727 7.47 -16.90 -11.73
N LEU A 728 7.27 -18.15 -11.28
CA LEU A 728 7.26 -18.48 -9.84
C LEU A 728 8.63 -18.23 -9.18
N VAL A 729 9.73 -18.53 -9.88
CA VAL A 729 11.10 -18.26 -9.42
C VAL A 729 11.34 -16.75 -9.31
N ASP A 730 10.90 -15.96 -10.30
CA ASP A 730 11.02 -14.50 -10.32
C ASP A 730 10.20 -13.83 -9.20
N LEU A 731 9.07 -14.43 -8.82
CA LEU A 731 8.29 -14.03 -7.63
C LEU A 731 8.90 -14.53 -6.32
N SER A 732 9.91 -15.40 -6.36
CA SER A 732 10.52 -16.08 -5.21
C SER A 732 9.57 -17.02 -4.46
N VAL A 733 8.50 -17.48 -5.11
CA VAL A 733 7.61 -18.51 -4.56
C VAL A 733 8.38 -19.82 -4.41
N ILE A 734 9.17 -20.17 -5.44
CA ILE A 734 10.01 -21.36 -5.45
C ILE A 734 11.48 -21.03 -5.76
N GLY A 735 12.38 -21.81 -5.17
CA GLY A 735 13.82 -21.79 -5.42
C GLY A 735 14.26 -22.96 -6.29
N ARG A 736 15.30 -22.75 -7.10
CA ARG A 736 15.89 -23.79 -7.96
C ARG A 736 16.97 -24.55 -7.18
N GLU A 737 16.97 -25.87 -7.27
CA GLU A 737 18.10 -26.67 -6.79
C GLU A 737 19.31 -26.47 -7.72
N ILE A 738 20.42 -25.94 -7.19
CA ILE A 738 21.65 -25.68 -7.97
C ILE A 738 22.79 -26.64 -7.64
N ARG A 739 22.73 -27.28 -6.46
CA ARG A 739 23.55 -28.41 -6.02
C ARG A 739 22.67 -29.34 -5.16
N PRO A 740 23.07 -30.60 -4.90
CA PRO A 740 22.24 -31.52 -4.10
C PRO A 740 21.83 -30.89 -2.76
N ASN A 741 20.52 -30.73 -2.56
CA ASN A 741 19.85 -30.10 -1.42
C ASN A 741 20.20 -28.62 -1.18
N GLU A 742 20.78 -27.93 -2.16
CA GLU A 742 21.05 -26.48 -2.13
C GLU A 742 20.07 -25.77 -3.08
N PHE A 743 19.05 -25.14 -2.49
CA PHE A 743 18.02 -24.39 -3.20
C PHE A 743 18.31 -22.89 -3.14
N VAL A 744 18.33 -22.24 -4.30
CA VAL A 744 18.57 -20.80 -4.39
C VAL A 744 17.32 -20.10 -4.88
N PHE A 745 16.90 -19.11 -4.11
CA PHE A 745 15.79 -18.21 -4.43
C PHE A 745 16.29 -16.99 -5.18
N ASN A 746 15.48 -16.54 -6.13
CA ASN A 746 15.85 -15.39 -6.95
C ASN A 746 15.42 -14.09 -6.28
N TYR A 747 16.30 -13.48 -5.49
CA TYR A 747 16.09 -12.09 -5.02
C TYR A 747 16.56 -11.07 -6.06
N ASP A 748 17.32 -11.54 -7.06
CA ASP A 748 18.27 -10.73 -7.80
C ASP A 748 18.40 -11.13 -9.28
N PHE A 749 18.09 -10.20 -10.19
CA PHE A 749 18.05 -10.43 -11.64
C PHE A 749 19.37 -10.88 -12.30
N THR A 750 20.52 -10.73 -11.63
CA THR A 750 21.86 -10.99 -12.21
C THR A 750 22.25 -12.46 -12.23
N GLN A 751 21.71 -13.28 -11.33
CA GLN A 751 22.13 -14.69 -11.19
C GLN A 751 21.13 -15.70 -11.75
N ASP A 752 19.93 -15.25 -12.16
CA ASP A 752 18.85 -16.13 -12.60
C ASP A 752 19.27 -17.07 -13.75
N LYS A 753 19.88 -16.53 -14.82
CA LYS A 753 20.37 -17.36 -15.95
C LYS A 753 21.43 -18.37 -15.52
N LYS A 754 22.32 -18.00 -14.59
CA LYS A 754 23.35 -18.91 -14.05
C LYS A 754 22.68 -20.03 -13.24
N ASN A 755 21.74 -19.69 -12.37
CA ASN A 755 21.04 -20.64 -11.50
C ASN A 755 20.16 -21.60 -12.32
N LEU A 756 19.50 -21.10 -13.37
CA LEU A 756 18.78 -21.93 -14.34
C LEU A 756 19.70 -22.96 -15.00
N ILE A 757 20.88 -22.53 -15.48
CA ILE A 757 21.83 -23.44 -16.13
C ILE A 757 22.38 -24.47 -15.13
N LEU A 758 22.70 -24.07 -13.91
CA LEU A 758 23.15 -24.99 -12.86
C LEU A 758 22.08 -26.04 -12.53
N SER A 759 20.84 -25.61 -12.36
CA SER A 759 19.70 -26.48 -12.11
C SER A 759 19.45 -27.46 -13.26
N LYS A 760 19.48 -26.99 -14.52
CA LYS A 760 19.38 -27.86 -15.72
C LYS A 760 20.51 -28.87 -15.81
N LYS A 761 21.73 -28.52 -15.40
CA LYS A 761 22.88 -29.44 -15.34
C LYS A 761 22.74 -30.49 -14.24
N LEU A 762 22.14 -30.12 -13.11
CA LEU A 762 21.91 -31.02 -11.98
C LEU A 762 20.79 -32.03 -12.29
N ASN A 763 19.79 -31.62 -13.07
CA ASN A 763 18.71 -32.46 -13.59
C ASN A 763 17.92 -33.22 -12.51
N THR A 764 17.72 -32.61 -11.34
CA THR A 764 16.94 -33.19 -10.24
C THR A 764 15.44 -32.94 -10.36
N GLU A 765 15.03 -31.96 -11.16
CA GLU A 765 13.63 -31.53 -11.32
C GLU A 765 12.93 -31.19 -9.99
N ARG A 766 13.70 -30.77 -8.99
CA ARG A 766 13.21 -30.38 -7.66
C ARG A 766 13.29 -28.88 -7.47
N TYR A 767 12.29 -28.37 -6.76
CA TYR A 767 12.16 -26.99 -6.36
C TYR A 767 11.85 -26.95 -4.86
N LYS A 768 12.11 -25.82 -4.21
CA LYS A 768 11.74 -25.61 -2.80
C LYS A 768 10.81 -24.41 -2.69
N ILE A 769 9.65 -24.58 -2.06
CA ILE A 769 8.77 -23.48 -1.68
C ILE A 769 9.47 -22.65 -0.61
N HIS A 770 9.45 -21.33 -0.77
CA HIS A 770 10.17 -20.42 0.13
C HIS A 770 9.68 -20.54 1.58
N ASN A 771 10.61 -20.50 2.54
CA ASN A 771 10.29 -20.61 3.97
C ASN A 771 9.28 -19.54 4.44
N ALA A 772 9.39 -18.31 3.93
CA ALA A 772 8.39 -17.23 4.12
C ALA A 772 6.93 -17.62 3.78
N LEU A 773 6.70 -18.56 2.87
CA LEU A 773 5.35 -18.98 2.47
C LEU A 773 4.89 -20.25 3.19
N ALA A 774 5.84 -21.05 3.71
CA ALA A 774 5.56 -22.37 4.24
C ALA A 774 4.59 -22.39 5.45
N PRO A 775 4.66 -21.46 6.42
CA PRO A 775 3.72 -21.45 7.54
C PRO A 775 2.26 -21.27 7.11
N TYR A 776 1.97 -20.35 6.19
CA TYR A 776 0.60 -20.11 5.72
C TYR A 776 0.09 -21.21 4.78
N LEU A 777 0.99 -21.76 3.96
CA LEU A 777 0.69 -22.89 3.08
C LEU A 777 0.61 -24.22 3.84
N GLU A 778 0.93 -24.26 5.14
CA GLU A 778 0.96 -25.48 5.94
C GLU A 778 1.83 -26.58 5.28
N CYS A 779 2.96 -26.19 4.66
CA CYS A 779 3.82 -27.13 3.97
C CYS A 779 4.46 -28.16 4.92
N LEU A 780 4.52 -29.42 4.46
CA LEU A 780 5.07 -30.57 5.20
C LEU A 780 6.59 -30.71 5.06
#